data_AF-A0A081XP10-F1
#
_entry.id   AF-A0A081XP10-F1
#
_cell.length_a   1.000
_cell.length_b   1.000
_cell.length_c   1.000
_cell.angle_alpha   90.00
_cell.angle_beta   90.00
_cell.angle_gamma   90.00
#
_symmetry.space_group_name_H-M   'P 1'
#
loop_
_entity.id
_entity.type
_entity.pdbx_description
1 polymer ?
#
loop_
_entity_poly.entity_id
_entity_poly.type
_entity_poly.pdbx_seq_one_letter_code
_entity_poly.pdbx_strand_id
1 'polypeptide(L)'
;MTHRQIMEALSGLLLGMFAAILSSTIVTNALPEIVGDLGGGQSAYTWVVTASLLTMTASTPLWGKLADLFSKKVLVQIALCVFVLGSVVAGLAQNPGMLIGARAIQGLGAGGLSALAQIIMAAMISPRERGRYSGYLGATFAVATVGGPLLGGVITDTSWLGWRWCLYVGVPFAVVALLVLQKTLHLPLLKRRVKVDWAGAFFVTAAVCLLLVWVTFADDKYAWMSWQTAAMVGGSVVLALVFLFVESRAAEPIIPLRLFRNRTITLASLASLFVGIAMFAGTVYFSQYFQLARDKSPTMSGVMTIPMIGGLFVSSTVSGIVITRTGRWKSWLLAGGVLLTAGLGLLGTMRYDTPYWHIGVFMALMGLGVGMMMQNLVLCTQNQVAPGDLGAASSVVTFFRSLGGALGVSVLGSVMSSRISHYAQDTIGQLGPRERAAAAEASGSGAIPDMDLLPPSIRTWLESAYGHGIADIFLYVAPIALLAFLVTLFIKEVPLRTTGALAQAAEETAGAPAPQPSAEDAVNRTADGAGADATGTAARPLSAVAGTAHAEESAGGGFPVRGAVRGADGAPVPRAAVTLISLGGRQLGRSVTRADGSYAVDAPGAGSYVLIAAADGHQPQASTVVVDGEPVTHDMLLGATGGLAGTVRTAGTGLPVPDAMVIVTDVRGELLASGSTGEQGEFAFTELAPGAVTVAVNAAGHRPRALPVEVDGTGVTRVEADLETGARVRGVVRTPHGPLAYARVTLVDAAGNVVGTATTGTDGAYAFADLDGGEYTVIATGYPPVATALTVTGDGTDDHDIELAHPGQ
;
A
#
# COMPACT_ATOMS: atom_id res chain seq x y z
N MET A 1 -10.93 -12.87 9.85
CA MET A 1 -11.71 -13.38 8.69
C MET A 1 -10.89 -14.48 8.04
N THR A 2 -11.50 -15.58 7.58
CA THR A 2 -10.79 -16.66 6.88
C THR A 2 -10.34 -16.20 5.49
N HIS A 3 -9.37 -16.88 4.86
CA HIS A 3 -8.91 -16.54 3.51
C HIS A 3 -10.07 -16.45 2.50
N ARG A 4 -11.01 -17.40 2.57
CA ARG A 4 -12.24 -17.41 1.77
C ARG A 4 -13.09 -16.14 1.99
N GLN A 5 -13.33 -15.76 3.25
CA GLN A 5 -14.08 -14.54 3.58
C GLN A 5 -13.36 -13.26 3.10
N ILE A 6 -12.03 -13.23 3.16
CA ILE A 6 -11.22 -12.11 2.63
C ILE A 6 -11.38 -12.02 1.13
N MET A 7 -11.29 -13.14 0.40
CA MET A 7 -11.48 -13.16 -1.06
C MET A 7 -12.89 -12.76 -1.47
N GLU A 8 -13.92 -13.22 -0.75
CA GLU A 8 -15.31 -12.84 -0.99
C GLU A 8 -15.52 -11.33 -0.79
N ALA A 9 -15.03 -10.75 0.31
CA ALA A 9 -15.13 -9.31 0.55
C ALA A 9 -14.29 -8.49 -0.44
N LEU A 10 -13.09 -8.96 -0.77
CA LEU A 10 -12.21 -8.33 -1.75
C LEU A 10 -12.84 -8.33 -3.14
N SER A 11 -13.54 -9.40 -3.54
CA SER A 11 -14.21 -9.46 -4.84
C SER A 11 -15.27 -8.36 -4.98
N GLY A 12 -16.08 -8.13 -3.94
CA GLY A 12 -17.04 -7.03 -3.92
C GLY A 12 -16.36 -5.66 -3.98
N LEU A 13 -15.23 -5.50 -3.30
CA LEU A 13 -14.45 -4.26 -3.31
C LEU A 13 -13.81 -3.99 -4.69
N LEU A 14 -13.23 -5.01 -5.31
CA LEU A 14 -12.67 -4.95 -6.66
C LEU A 14 -13.76 -4.63 -7.69
N LEU A 15 -14.95 -5.20 -7.54
CA LEU A 15 -16.08 -4.94 -8.43
C LEU A 15 -16.56 -3.49 -8.35
N GLY A 16 -16.63 -2.92 -7.13
CA GLY A 16 -16.96 -1.50 -6.94
C GLY A 16 -15.89 -0.57 -7.52
N MET A 17 -14.61 -0.90 -7.32
CA MET A 17 -13.50 -0.13 -7.90
C MET A 17 -13.44 -0.26 -9.42
N PHE A 18 -13.72 -1.45 -9.97
CA PHE A 18 -13.88 -1.68 -11.41
C PHE A 18 -14.95 -0.75 -11.98
N ALA A 19 -16.14 -0.71 -11.37
CA ALA A 19 -17.24 0.15 -11.80
C ALA A 19 -16.84 1.64 -11.84
N ALA A 20 -16.15 2.11 -10.80
CA ALA A 20 -15.71 3.50 -10.70
C ALA A 20 -14.67 3.87 -11.79
N ILE A 21 -13.66 3.03 -11.99
CA ILE A 21 -12.59 3.28 -12.98
C ILE A 21 -13.12 3.15 -14.40
N LEU A 22 -13.96 2.13 -14.64
CA LEU A 22 -14.62 1.92 -15.93
C LEU A 22 -15.47 3.15 -16.28
N SER A 23 -16.28 3.65 -15.34
CA SER A 23 -17.11 4.85 -15.57
C SER A 23 -16.29 6.11 -15.86
N SER A 24 -15.08 6.25 -15.31
CA SER A 24 -14.22 7.40 -15.61
C SER A 24 -13.62 7.35 -17.03
N THR A 25 -13.50 6.17 -17.61
CA THR A 25 -12.81 5.97 -18.89
C THR A 25 -13.77 5.70 -20.05
N ILE A 26 -14.88 5.02 -19.79
CA ILE A 26 -15.90 4.64 -20.79
C ILE A 26 -16.55 5.83 -21.47
N VAL A 27 -16.73 6.93 -20.73
CA VAL A 27 -17.41 8.13 -21.22
C VAL A 27 -16.57 8.84 -22.29
N THR A 28 -15.23 8.74 -22.24
CA THR A 28 -14.33 9.53 -23.11
C THR A 28 -14.59 9.36 -24.61
N ASN A 29 -14.89 8.15 -25.07
CA ASN A 29 -15.23 7.89 -26.48
C ASN A 29 -16.68 8.25 -26.84
N ALA A 30 -17.59 8.26 -25.87
CA ALA A 30 -18.96 8.68 -26.08
C ALA A 30 -19.12 10.21 -26.04
N LEU A 31 -18.16 10.94 -25.46
CA LEU A 31 -18.28 12.38 -25.19
C LEU A 31 -18.64 13.24 -26.40
N PRO A 32 -18.04 13.07 -27.61
CA PRO A 32 -18.42 13.90 -28.76
C PRO A 32 -19.91 13.82 -29.07
N GLU A 33 -20.47 12.60 -29.06
CA GLU A 33 -21.89 12.36 -29.33
C GLU A 33 -22.79 12.80 -28.16
N ILE A 34 -22.39 12.54 -26.91
CA ILE A 34 -23.10 13.03 -25.71
C ILE A 34 -23.27 14.55 -25.76
N VAL A 35 -22.20 15.27 -26.09
CA VAL A 35 -22.19 16.72 -26.09
C VAL A 35 -23.00 17.25 -27.27
N GLY A 36 -22.90 16.62 -28.45
CA GLY A 36 -23.75 16.93 -29.61
C GLY A 36 -25.24 16.77 -29.32
N ASP A 37 -25.65 15.60 -28.84
CA ASP A 37 -27.06 15.25 -28.53
C ASP A 37 -27.69 16.15 -27.47
N LEU A 38 -26.89 16.59 -26.49
CA LEU A 38 -27.35 17.47 -25.41
C LEU A 38 -27.26 18.96 -25.79
N GLY A 39 -26.81 19.30 -26.99
CA GLY A 39 -26.62 20.69 -27.43
C GLY A 39 -25.54 21.44 -26.65
N GLY A 40 -24.51 20.72 -26.18
CA GLY A 40 -23.36 21.28 -25.49
C GLY A 40 -22.22 21.67 -26.43
N GLY A 41 -21.30 22.51 -25.93
CA GLY A 41 -20.08 22.90 -26.64
C GLY A 41 -18.79 22.33 -26.04
N GLN A 42 -17.65 22.85 -26.49
CA GLN A 42 -16.33 22.43 -25.99
C GLN A 42 -16.16 22.64 -24.48
N SER A 43 -16.81 23.67 -23.92
CA SER A 43 -16.88 23.89 -22.47
C SER A 43 -17.59 22.71 -21.79
N ALA A 44 -18.77 22.29 -22.28
CA ALA A 44 -19.49 21.15 -21.73
C ALA A 44 -18.67 19.85 -21.81
N TYR A 45 -18.00 19.60 -22.94
CA TYR A 45 -17.09 18.45 -23.10
C TYR A 45 -16.04 18.39 -21.98
N THR A 46 -15.37 19.52 -21.75
CA THR A 46 -14.34 19.66 -20.72
C THR A 46 -14.93 19.49 -19.31
N TRP A 47 -16.11 20.08 -19.06
CA TRP A 47 -16.79 20.03 -17.77
C TRP A 47 -17.30 18.64 -17.38
N VAL A 48 -17.76 17.82 -18.33
CA VAL A 48 -18.24 16.45 -18.04
C VAL A 48 -17.12 15.57 -17.45
N VAL A 49 -15.89 15.74 -17.95
CA VAL A 49 -14.70 15.07 -17.40
C VAL A 49 -14.24 15.76 -16.12
N THR A 50 -14.03 17.07 -16.19
CA THR A 50 -13.46 17.86 -15.08
C THR A 50 -14.32 17.76 -13.82
N ALA A 51 -15.64 17.87 -13.91
CA ALA A 51 -16.52 17.85 -12.74
C ALA A 51 -16.37 16.56 -11.92
N SER A 52 -16.25 15.42 -12.60
CA SER A 52 -16.01 14.14 -11.93
C SER A 52 -14.61 14.04 -11.31
N LEU A 53 -13.56 14.53 -12.00
CA LEU A 53 -12.19 14.53 -11.48
C LEU A 53 -12.04 15.49 -10.30
N LEU A 54 -12.68 16.65 -10.39
CA LEU A 54 -12.75 17.68 -9.36
C LEU A 54 -13.35 17.13 -8.07
N THR A 55 -14.57 16.60 -8.14
CA THR A 55 -15.25 16.09 -6.94
C THR A 55 -14.59 14.82 -6.40
N MET A 56 -14.05 13.96 -7.27
CA MET A 56 -13.24 12.81 -6.85
C MET A 56 -12.00 13.26 -6.07
N THR A 57 -11.23 14.22 -6.61
CA THR A 57 -10.01 14.72 -5.98
C THR A 57 -10.30 15.42 -4.65
N ALA A 58 -11.30 16.30 -4.62
CA ALA A 58 -11.67 17.06 -3.44
C ALA A 58 -12.24 16.17 -2.32
N SER A 59 -12.97 15.10 -2.66
CA SER A 59 -13.60 14.25 -1.65
C SER A 59 -12.73 13.10 -1.13
N THR A 60 -11.69 12.68 -1.86
CA THR A 60 -10.82 11.56 -1.48
C THR A 60 -10.27 11.70 -0.05
N PRO A 61 -9.74 12.86 0.40
CA PRO A 61 -9.27 13.02 1.78
C PRO A 61 -10.40 12.96 2.82
N LEU A 62 -11.59 13.47 2.48
CA LEU A 62 -12.76 13.46 3.37
C LEU A 62 -13.21 12.03 3.67
N TRP A 63 -13.28 11.18 2.64
CA TRP A 63 -13.60 9.76 2.79
C TRP A 63 -12.59 9.02 3.66
N GLY A 64 -11.31 9.37 3.53
CA GLY A 64 -10.24 8.82 4.36
C GLY A 64 -10.48 9.09 5.85
N LYS A 65 -10.77 10.34 6.22
CA LYS A 65 -11.03 10.70 7.63
C LYS A 65 -12.36 10.17 8.15
N LEU A 66 -13.39 10.13 7.32
CA LEU A 66 -14.64 9.48 7.70
C LEU A 66 -14.41 8.01 8.09
N ALA A 67 -13.47 7.32 7.41
CA ALA A 67 -13.15 5.91 7.67
C ALA A 67 -12.45 5.63 9.01
N ASP A 68 -11.93 6.68 9.67
CA ASP A 68 -11.38 6.60 11.02
C ASP A 68 -12.48 6.63 12.09
N LEU A 69 -13.62 7.28 11.80
CA LEU A 69 -14.73 7.48 12.74
C LEU A 69 -15.88 6.50 12.55
N PHE A 70 -16.20 6.19 11.30
CA PHE A 70 -17.37 5.41 10.93
C PHE A 70 -16.98 3.99 10.51
N SER A 71 -17.98 3.12 10.47
CA SER A 71 -17.83 1.77 9.92
C SER A 71 -17.38 1.86 8.46
N LYS A 72 -16.23 1.28 8.16
CA LYS A 72 -15.67 1.18 6.80
C LYS A 72 -16.66 0.50 5.85
N LYS A 73 -17.46 -0.46 6.34
CA LYS A 73 -18.55 -1.11 5.59
C LYS A 73 -19.63 -0.11 5.17
N VAL A 74 -20.12 0.68 6.12
CA VAL A 74 -21.19 1.65 5.84
C VAL A 74 -20.69 2.72 4.87
N LEU A 75 -19.47 3.20 5.04
CA LEU A 75 -18.91 4.21 4.14
C LEU A 75 -18.75 3.71 2.72
N VAL A 76 -18.25 2.49 2.49
CA VAL A 76 -18.09 1.97 1.13
C VAL A 76 -19.46 1.75 0.47
N GLN A 77 -20.48 1.39 1.25
CA GLN A 77 -21.86 1.28 0.76
C GLN A 77 -22.46 2.64 0.41
N ILE A 78 -22.24 3.67 1.23
CA ILE A 78 -22.67 5.04 0.90
C ILE A 78 -21.96 5.52 -0.37
N ALA A 79 -20.65 5.29 -0.50
CA ALA A 79 -19.90 5.64 -1.70
C ALA A 79 -20.45 4.93 -2.96
N LEU A 80 -20.78 3.64 -2.86
CA LEU A 80 -21.44 2.89 -3.93
C LEU A 80 -22.83 3.44 -4.26
N CYS A 81 -23.66 3.75 -3.26
CA CYS A 81 -24.98 4.35 -3.47
C CYS A 81 -24.88 5.71 -4.17
N VAL A 82 -23.99 6.59 -3.71
CA VAL A 82 -23.75 7.90 -4.33
C VAL A 82 -23.29 7.74 -5.78
N PHE A 83 -22.37 6.79 -6.03
CA PHE A 83 -21.91 6.47 -7.37
C PHE A 83 -23.04 5.97 -8.27
N VAL A 84 -23.87 5.02 -7.80
CA VAL A 84 -25.01 4.48 -8.54
C VAL A 84 -26.04 5.56 -8.85
N LEU A 85 -26.41 6.37 -7.85
CA LEU A 85 -27.36 7.48 -8.05
C LEU A 85 -26.83 8.49 -9.07
N GLY A 86 -25.56 8.89 -8.95
CA GLY A 86 -24.91 9.77 -9.94
C GLY A 86 -24.91 9.17 -11.34
N SER A 87 -24.62 7.88 -11.47
CA SER A 87 -24.65 7.15 -12.75
C SER A 87 -26.05 7.11 -13.37
N VAL A 88 -27.07 6.83 -12.55
CA VAL A 88 -28.47 6.76 -13.01
C VAL A 88 -28.96 8.12 -13.48
N VAL A 89 -28.71 9.17 -12.69
CA VAL A 89 -29.08 10.55 -13.06
C VAL A 89 -28.33 11.01 -14.30
N ALA A 90 -27.06 10.63 -14.45
CA ALA A 90 -26.26 10.95 -15.63
C ALA A 90 -26.86 10.32 -16.90
N GLY A 91 -27.27 9.04 -16.86
CA GLY A 91 -27.92 8.40 -18.01
C GLY A 91 -29.29 9.00 -18.36
N LEU A 92 -29.97 9.60 -17.39
CA LEU A 92 -31.23 10.34 -17.57
C LEU A 92 -31.02 11.80 -17.98
N ALA A 93 -29.78 12.26 -18.19
CA ALA A 93 -29.49 13.65 -18.48
C ALA A 93 -30.18 14.12 -19.77
N GLN A 94 -30.82 15.29 -19.70
CA GLN A 94 -31.52 15.93 -20.83
C GLN A 94 -30.81 17.19 -21.34
N ASN A 95 -29.82 17.68 -20.61
CA ASN A 95 -29.01 18.82 -20.98
C ASN A 95 -27.61 18.69 -20.35
N PRO A 96 -26.60 19.45 -20.83
CA PRO A 96 -25.23 19.30 -20.38
C PRO A 96 -25.06 19.65 -18.89
N GLY A 97 -25.83 20.61 -18.38
CA GLY A 97 -25.79 21.00 -16.96
C GLY A 97 -26.21 19.87 -16.02
N MET A 98 -27.29 19.16 -16.34
CA MET A 98 -27.73 17.98 -15.60
C MET A 98 -26.68 16.87 -15.63
N LEU A 99 -26.05 16.63 -16.78
CA LEU A 99 -24.97 15.65 -16.91
C LEU A 99 -23.75 16.03 -16.06
N ILE A 100 -23.31 17.29 -16.12
CA ILE A 100 -22.18 17.82 -15.34
C ILE A 100 -22.45 17.67 -13.83
N GLY A 101 -23.66 18.04 -13.38
CA GLY A 101 -24.09 17.88 -11.99
C GLY A 101 -24.11 16.41 -11.55
N ALA A 102 -24.63 15.52 -12.40
CA ALA A 102 -24.63 14.08 -12.13
C ALA A 102 -23.21 13.50 -12.07
N ARG A 103 -22.30 13.96 -12.95
CA ARG A 103 -20.87 13.59 -12.92
C ARG A 103 -20.15 14.08 -11.68
N ALA A 104 -20.51 15.26 -11.18
CA ALA A 104 -20.00 15.77 -9.90
C ALA A 104 -20.43 14.85 -8.74
N ILE A 105 -21.70 14.44 -8.68
CA ILE A 105 -22.21 13.48 -7.68
C ILE A 105 -21.53 12.12 -7.82
N GLN A 106 -21.40 11.62 -9.05
CA GLN A 106 -20.74 10.34 -9.33
C GLN A 106 -19.26 10.36 -8.91
N GLY A 107 -18.55 11.47 -9.16
CA GLY A 107 -17.16 11.67 -8.76
C GLY A 107 -16.97 11.66 -7.25
N LEU A 108 -17.93 12.16 -6.47
CA LEU A 108 -17.93 12.06 -4.99
C LEU A 108 -17.94 10.59 -4.55
N GLY A 109 -18.76 9.75 -5.17
CA GLY A 109 -18.79 8.30 -4.92
C GLY A 109 -17.50 7.60 -5.38
N ALA A 110 -16.98 7.96 -6.55
CA ALA A 110 -15.74 7.40 -7.10
C ALA A 110 -14.50 7.73 -6.23
N GLY A 111 -14.44 8.95 -5.67
CA GLY A 111 -13.41 9.35 -4.70
C GLY A 111 -13.48 8.51 -3.43
N GLY A 112 -14.69 8.21 -2.95
CA GLY A 112 -14.92 7.32 -1.82
C GLY A 112 -14.49 5.89 -2.08
N LEU A 113 -14.86 5.33 -3.23
CA LEU A 113 -14.44 3.98 -3.62
C LEU A 113 -12.92 3.86 -3.74
N SER A 114 -12.27 4.88 -4.30
CA SER A 114 -10.81 4.92 -4.44
C SER A 114 -10.09 4.96 -3.08
N ALA A 115 -10.54 5.81 -2.15
CA ALA A 115 -9.97 5.92 -0.81
C ALA A 115 -10.27 4.68 0.05
N LEU A 116 -11.55 4.30 0.12
CA LEU A 116 -12.03 3.25 1.02
C LEU A 116 -11.54 1.86 0.60
N ALA A 117 -11.28 1.61 -0.69
CA ALA A 117 -10.73 0.34 -1.13
C ALA A 117 -9.35 0.07 -0.50
N GLN A 118 -8.46 1.06 -0.51
CA GLN A 118 -7.14 0.95 0.11
C GLN A 118 -7.25 0.80 1.63
N ILE A 119 -8.16 1.54 2.27
CA ILE A 119 -8.37 1.50 3.72
C ILE A 119 -8.96 0.16 4.18
N ILE A 120 -9.94 -0.37 3.45
CA ILE A 120 -10.58 -1.65 3.75
C ILE A 120 -9.59 -2.79 3.50
N MET A 121 -8.80 -2.74 2.42
CA MET A 121 -7.71 -3.69 2.20
C MET A 121 -6.73 -3.68 3.37
N ALA A 122 -6.29 -2.51 3.82
CA ALA A 122 -5.36 -2.40 4.93
C ALA A 122 -5.95 -2.94 6.25
N ALA A 123 -7.27 -2.85 6.44
CA ALA A 123 -7.96 -3.34 7.63
C ALA A 123 -8.22 -4.86 7.61
N MET A 124 -8.38 -5.48 6.44
CA MET A 124 -8.66 -6.92 6.31
C MET A 124 -7.41 -7.78 6.11
N ILE A 125 -6.33 -7.19 5.60
CA ILE A 125 -5.18 -7.93 5.08
C ILE A 125 -3.90 -7.57 5.83
N SER A 126 -3.20 -8.60 6.29
CA SER A 126 -1.93 -8.47 6.99
C SER A 126 -0.90 -7.72 6.12
N PRO A 127 -0.03 -6.87 6.69
CA PRO A 127 0.98 -6.14 5.91
C PRO A 127 1.84 -7.02 4.99
N ARG A 128 2.11 -8.27 5.39
CA ARG A 128 2.87 -9.28 4.63
C ARG A 128 2.23 -9.60 3.28
N GLU A 129 0.91 -9.70 3.26
CA GLU A 129 0.17 -10.20 2.11
C GLU A 129 -0.34 -9.06 1.22
N ARG A 130 -0.35 -7.82 1.72
CA ARG A 130 -0.87 -6.64 1.00
C ARG A 130 -0.28 -6.48 -0.40
N GLY A 131 0.98 -6.86 -0.63
CA GLY A 131 1.59 -6.81 -1.96
C GLY A 131 0.86 -7.69 -2.99
N ARG A 132 0.58 -8.96 -2.64
CA ARG A 132 -0.18 -9.89 -3.49
C ARG A 132 -1.58 -9.35 -3.78
N TYR A 133 -2.26 -8.84 -2.75
CA TYR A 133 -3.64 -8.35 -2.88
C TYR A 133 -3.73 -6.98 -3.60
N SER A 134 -2.72 -6.13 -3.45
CA SER A 134 -2.57 -4.90 -4.23
C SER A 134 -2.38 -5.20 -5.71
N GLY A 135 -1.79 -6.35 -6.04
CA GLY A 135 -1.73 -6.89 -7.40
C GLY A 135 -3.12 -7.04 -8.04
N TYR A 136 -4.12 -7.52 -7.29
CA TYR A 136 -5.50 -7.59 -7.80
C TYR A 136 -6.12 -6.21 -8.04
N LEU A 137 -5.91 -5.24 -7.14
CA LEU A 137 -6.38 -3.86 -7.38
C LEU A 137 -5.72 -3.27 -8.63
N GLY A 138 -4.41 -3.50 -8.81
CA GLY A 138 -3.67 -3.07 -10.00
C GLY A 138 -4.19 -3.73 -11.28
N ALA A 139 -4.49 -5.04 -11.24
CA ALA A 139 -5.07 -5.77 -12.37
C ALA A 139 -6.47 -5.25 -12.70
N THR A 140 -7.33 -5.04 -11.70
CA THR A 140 -8.65 -4.44 -11.90
C THR A 140 -8.56 -3.04 -12.51
N PHE A 141 -7.62 -2.23 -12.02
CA PHE A 141 -7.36 -0.90 -12.58
C PHE A 141 -6.94 -0.98 -14.06
N ALA A 142 -6.02 -1.88 -14.40
CA ALA A 142 -5.58 -2.10 -15.76
C ALA A 142 -6.74 -2.53 -16.68
N VAL A 143 -7.49 -3.57 -16.29
CA VAL A 143 -8.63 -4.08 -17.08
C VAL A 143 -9.70 -3.02 -17.25
N ALA A 144 -10.05 -2.27 -16.21
CA ALA A 144 -11.05 -1.20 -16.30
C ALA A 144 -10.57 -0.05 -17.21
N THR A 145 -9.29 0.33 -17.11
CA THR A 145 -8.71 1.41 -17.93
C THR A 145 -8.62 1.02 -19.41
N VAL A 146 -8.27 -0.23 -19.70
CA VAL A 146 -8.21 -0.77 -21.08
C VAL A 146 -9.61 -0.95 -21.64
N GLY A 147 -10.50 -1.53 -20.84
CA GLY A 147 -11.86 -1.89 -21.26
C GLY A 147 -12.75 -0.67 -21.47
N GLY A 148 -12.54 0.43 -20.74
CA GLY A 148 -13.35 1.64 -20.83
C GLY A 148 -13.52 2.17 -22.25
N PRO A 149 -12.45 2.63 -22.93
CA PRO A 149 -12.56 3.18 -24.28
C PRO A 149 -13.18 2.19 -25.29
N LEU A 150 -12.83 0.91 -25.20
CA LEU A 150 -13.35 -0.13 -26.10
C LEU A 150 -14.84 -0.38 -25.90
N LEU A 151 -15.26 -0.61 -24.64
CA LEU A 151 -16.67 -0.83 -24.31
C LEU A 151 -17.49 0.42 -24.61
N GLY A 152 -16.99 1.61 -24.28
CA GLY A 152 -17.68 2.87 -24.51
C GLY A 152 -17.92 3.13 -25.99
N GLY A 153 -16.92 2.85 -26.82
CA GLY A 153 -17.06 2.96 -28.28
C GLY A 153 -18.14 2.02 -28.83
N VAL A 154 -18.07 0.72 -28.48
CA VAL A 154 -19.05 -0.29 -28.96
C VAL A 154 -20.46 0.02 -28.48
N ILE A 155 -20.63 0.43 -27.23
CA ILE A 155 -21.95 0.78 -26.67
C ILE A 155 -22.54 1.99 -27.40
N THR A 156 -21.71 2.99 -27.70
CA THR A 156 -22.15 4.22 -28.38
C THR A 156 -22.55 3.92 -29.83
N ASP A 157 -21.73 3.16 -30.57
CA ASP A 157 -22.00 2.79 -31.97
C ASP A 157 -23.20 1.82 -32.12
N THR A 158 -23.61 1.16 -31.04
CA THR A 158 -24.72 0.21 -31.09
C THR A 158 -26.05 0.96 -31.06
N SER A 159 -26.76 0.96 -32.19
CA SER A 159 -27.98 1.73 -32.44
C SER A 159 -29.12 1.56 -31.42
N TRP A 160 -29.20 0.42 -30.72
CA TRP A 160 -30.24 0.17 -29.71
C TRP A 160 -29.81 0.48 -28.27
N LEU A 161 -28.51 0.66 -28.00
CA LEU A 161 -28.03 1.17 -26.72
C LEU A 161 -27.93 2.70 -26.78
N GLY A 162 -27.06 3.21 -27.65
CA GLY A 162 -26.65 4.61 -27.65
C GLY A 162 -25.82 5.00 -26.41
N TRP A 163 -25.32 6.24 -26.40
CA TRP A 163 -24.35 6.73 -25.41
C TRP A 163 -24.82 6.65 -23.95
N ARG A 164 -26.14 6.69 -23.69
CA ARG A 164 -26.71 6.68 -22.33
C ARG A 164 -26.30 5.43 -21.54
N TRP A 165 -26.17 4.29 -22.21
CA TRP A 165 -25.75 3.05 -21.57
C TRP A 165 -24.29 3.07 -21.10
N CYS A 166 -23.43 3.92 -21.66
CA CYS A 166 -22.08 4.12 -21.12
C CYS A 166 -22.11 4.61 -19.66
N LEU A 167 -23.18 5.32 -19.27
CA LEU A 167 -23.39 5.80 -17.90
C LEU A 167 -24.05 4.75 -17.01
N TYR A 168 -24.87 3.85 -17.58
CA TYR A 168 -25.52 2.76 -16.85
C TYR A 168 -24.64 1.52 -16.66
N VAL A 169 -23.65 1.26 -17.53
CA VAL A 169 -22.87 0.02 -17.51
C VAL A 169 -22.16 -0.24 -16.18
N GLY A 170 -21.72 0.80 -15.47
CA GLY A 170 -21.12 0.65 -14.13
C GLY A 170 -22.12 0.26 -13.03
N VAL A 171 -23.41 0.53 -13.23
CA VAL A 171 -24.45 0.35 -12.20
C VAL A 171 -24.64 -1.11 -11.79
N PRO A 172 -24.80 -2.09 -12.70
CA PRO A 172 -24.90 -3.50 -12.32
C PRO A 172 -23.71 -3.97 -11.48
N PHE A 173 -22.48 -3.60 -11.87
CA PHE A 173 -21.28 -3.96 -11.12
C PHE A 173 -21.28 -3.34 -9.72
N ALA A 174 -21.65 -2.07 -9.60
CA ALA A 174 -21.74 -1.38 -8.30
C ALA A 174 -22.86 -1.94 -7.40
N VAL A 175 -24.00 -2.33 -7.97
CA VAL A 175 -25.11 -2.97 -7.22
C VAL A 175 -24.70 -4.36 -6.74
N VAL A 176 -24.07 -5.17 -7.61
CA VAL A 176 -23.54 -6.49 -7.20
C VAL A 176 -22.46 -6.30 -6.12
N ALA A 177 -21.57 -5.32 -6.26
CA ALA A 177 -20.57 -4.99 -5.25
C ALA A 177 -21.24 -4.66 -3.91
N LEU A 178 -22.31 -3.86 -3.92
CA LEU A 178 -23.07 -3.50 -2.74
C LEU A 178 -23.69 -4.72 -2.07
N LEU A 179 -24.30 -5.63 -2.84
CA LEU A 179 -24.87 -6.88 -2.33
C LEU A 179 -23.81 -7.82 -1.75
N VAL A 180 -22.68 -7.98 -2.45
CA VAL A 180 -21.57 -8.83 -1.99
C VAL A 180 -20.97 -8.25 -0.70
N LEU A 181 -20.64 -6.96 -0.67
CA LEU A 181 -20.09 -6.31 0.52
C LEU A 181 -21.07 -6.30 1.69
N GLN A 182 -22.38 -6.16 1.44
CA GLN A 182 -23.39 -6.27 2.49
C GLN A 182 -23.34 -7.64 3.17
N LYS A 183 -23.19 -8.72 2.41
CA LYS A 183 -23.16 -10.10 2.92
C LYS A 183 -21.81 -10.55 3.47
N THR A 184 -20.70 -10.04 2.95
CA THR A 184 -19.37 -10.63 3.18
C THR A 184 -18.47 -9.77 4.06
N LEU A 185 -18.59 -8.44 3.97
CA LEU A 185 -17.73 -7.52 4.71
C LEU A 185 -18.17 -7.44 6.18
N HIS A 186 -17.45 -8.14 7.04
CA HIS A 186 -17.64 -8.14 8.49
C HIS A 186 -16.35 -7.66 9.16
N LEU A 187 -16.29 -6.35 9.40
CA LEU A 187 -15.18 -5.73 10.09
C LEU A 187 -15.55 -5.44 11.55
N PRO A 188 -14.72 -5.85 12.54
CA PRO A 188 -14.96 -5.46 13.92
C PRO A 188 -14.86 -3.94 14.06
N LEU A 189 -15.85 -3.34 14.72
CA LEU A 189 -15.88 -1.90 15.01
C LEU A 189 -14.90 -1.59 16.15
N LEU A 190 -13.60 -1.53 15.85
CA LEU A 190 -12.62 -1.02 16.78
C LEU A 190 -12.78 0.50 16.88
N LYS A 191 -13.61 0.96 17.83
CA LYS A 191 -13.74 2.38 18.18
C LYS A 191 -12.47 2.85 18.88
N ARG A 192 -11.44 3.21 18.11
CA ARG A 192 -10.31 3.98 18.63
C ARG A 192 -10.76 5.43 18.81
N ARG A 193 -10.46 6.06 19.95
CA ARG A 193 -10.69 7.51 20.15
C ARG A 193 -9.67 8.29 19.32
N VAL A 194 -9.98 8.51 18.05
CA VAL A 194 -9.16 9.31 17.11
C VAL A 194 -9.69 10.75 17.10
N LYS A 195 -8.80 11.73 17.26
CA LYS A 195 -9.17 13.15 17.11
C LYS A 195 -9.06 13.55 15.63
N VAL A 196 -10.19 13.62 14.95
CA VAL A 196 -10.22 13.96 13.52
C VAL A 196 -9.99 15.46 13.30
N ASP A 197 -9.04 15.77 12.41
CA ASP A 197 -8.81 17.12 11.91
C ASP A 197 -9.83 17.52 10.83
N TRP A 198 -11.04 17.88 11.27
CA TRP A 198 -12.09 18.39 10.39
C TRP A 198 -11.75 19.73 9.76
N ALA A 199 -10.98 20.56 10.47
CA ALA A 199 -10.56 21.87 9.99
C ALA A 199 -9.57 21.71 8.82
N GLY A 200 -8.56 20.85 8.97
CA GLY A 200 -7.64 20.51 7.89
C GLY A 200 -8.38 19.96 6.66
N ALA A 201 -9.33 19.05 6.87
CA ALA A 201 -10.12 18.45 5.80
C ALA A 201 -10.96 19.49 5.04
N PHE A 202 -11.58 20.41 5.78
CA PHE A 202 -12.36 21.49 5.21
C PHE A 202 -11.46 22.45 4.41
N PHE A 203 -10.35 22.92 4.97
CA PHE A 203 -9.50 23.91 4.31
C PHE A 203 -8.80 23.36 3.07
N VAL A 204 -8.30 22.12 3.08
CA VAL A 204 -7.70 21.52 1.88
C VAL A 204 -8.73 21.34 0.77
N THR A 205 -9.93 20.85 1.12
CA THR A 205 -11.02 20.67 0.16
C THR A 205 -11.47 22.01 -0.41
N ALA A 206 -11.65 23.02 0.45
CA ALA A 206 -12.05 24.36 0.03
C ALA A 206 -10.99 25.03 -0.86
N ALA A 207 -9.69 24.91 -0.52
CA ALA A 207 -8.60 25.43 -1.33
C ALA A 207 -8.57 24.79 -2.72
N VAL A 208 -8.67 23.47 -2.78
CA VAL A 208 -8.68 22.71 -4.04
C VAL A 208 -9.92 23.03 -4.88
N CYS A 209 -11.11 23.06 -4.27
CA CYS A 209 -12.35 23.43 -4.94
C CYS A 209 -12.27 24.84 -5.51
N LEU A 210 -11.81 25.83 -4.71
CA LEU A 210 -11.72 27.21 -5.16
C LEU A 210 -10.71 27.37 -6.30
N LEU A 211 -9.55 26.70 -6.22
CA LEU A 211 -8.54 26.68 -7.27
C LEU A 211 -9.08 26.04 -8.56
N LEU A 212 -9.79 24.92 -8.45
CA LEU A 212 -10.31 24.23 -9.62
C LEU A 212 -11.49 24.98 -10.24
N VAL A 213 -12.38 25.56 -9.45
CA VAL A 213 -13.44 26.46 -9.95
C VAL A 213 -12.82 27.66 -10.66
N TRP A 214 -11.70 28.20 -10.16
CA TRP A 214 -10.97 29.26 -10.84
C TRP A 214 -10.52 28.85 -12.25
N VAL A 215 -9.75 27.75 -12.35
CA VAL A 215 -9.23 27.28 -13.64
C VAL A 215 -10.37 26.94 -14.60
N THR A 216 -11.48 26.39 -14.11
CA THR A 216 -12.54 25.90 -14.99
C THR A 216 -13.40 27.02 -15.59
N PHE A 217 -13.48 28.20 -14.97
CA PHE A 217 -14.23 29.35 -15.50
C PHE A 217 -13.35 30.42 -16.15
N ALA A 218 -12.02 30.32 -16.02
CA ALA A 218 -11.09 31.17 -16.74
C ALA A 218 -11.29 31.01 -18.25
N ASP A 219 -11.31 32.14 -18.97
CA ASP A 219 -11.56 32.25 -20.42
C ASP A 219 -13.02 31.99 -20.88
N ASP A 220 -13.93 31.60 -19.97
CA ASP A 220 -15.37 31.46 -20.23
C ASP A 220 -16.16 32.61 -19.57
N LYS A 221 -16.06 32.72 -18.23
CA LYS A 221 -16.83 33.72 -17.44
C LYS A 221 -16.02 34.96 -17.10
N TYR A 222 -14.69 34.84 -17.09
CA TYR A 222 -13.78 35.94 -16.80
C TYR A 222 -12.41 35.68 -17.42
N ALA A 223 -11.66 36.76 -17.66
CA ALA A 223 -10.31 36.67 -18.20
C ALA A 223 -9.32 36.07 -17.19
N TRP A 224 -8.27 35.43 -17.71
CA TRP A 224 -7.14 34.93 -16.93
C TRP A 224 -6.55 35.99 -15.99
N MET A 225 -6.37 37.22 -16.47
CA MET A 225 -5.94 38.36 -15.65
C MET A 225 -7.14 39.23 -15.27
N SER A 226 -7.84 38.85 -14.20
CA SER A 226 -9.03 39.55 -13.71
C SER A 226 -9.04 39.63 -12.18
N TRP A 227 -9.90 40.49 -11.62
CA TRP A 227 -10.05 40.58 -10.17
C TRP A 227 -10.66 39.29 -9.60
N GLN A 228 -11.49 38.57 -10.37
CA GLN A 228 -12.02 37.25 -10.01
C GLN A 228 -10.88 36.24 -9.90
N THR A 229 -9.95 36.23 -10.86
CA THR A 229 -8.72 35.42 -10.76
C THR A 229 -7.95 35.76 -9.49
N ALA A 230 -7.71 37.05 -9.23
CA ALA A 230 -6.98 37.47 -8.03
C ALA A 230 -7.70 37.02 -6.73
N ALA A 231 -9.03 37.12 -6.68
CA ALA A 231 -9.84 36.72 -5.54
C ALA A 231 -9.84 35.20 -5.32
N MET A 232 -9.98 34.40 -6.38
CA MET A 232 -10.07 32.95 -6.27
C MET A 232 -8.70 32.29 -6.09
N VAL A 233 -7.68 32.73 -6.84
CA VAL A 233 -6.29 32.28 -6.64
C VAL A 233 -5.79 32.74 -5.28
N GLY A 234 -5.94 34.03 -4.96
CA GLY A 234 -5.57 34.58 -3.66
C GLY A 234 -6.30 33.87 -2.51
N GLY A 235 -7.61 33.66 -2.65
CA GLY A 235 -8.41 32.89 -1.70
C GLY A 235 -7.93 31.44 -1.55
N SER A 236 -7.59 30.76 -2.65
CA SER A 236 -7.08 29.38 -2.60
C SER A 236 -5.72 29.30 -1.90
N VAL A 237 -4.84 30.28 -2.12
CA VAL A 237 -3.55 30.40 -1.43
C VAL A 237 -3.77 30.67 0.06
N VAL A 238 -4.67 31.59 0.42
CA VAL A 238 -5.00 31.86 1.82
C VAL A 238 -5.56 30.61 2.50
N LEU A 239 -6.52 29.91 1.88
CA LEU A 239 -7.09 28.67 2.41
C LEU A 239 -6.02 27.57 2.54
N ALA A 240 -5.10 27.46 1.58
CA ALA A 240 -3.97 26.53 1.66
C ALA A 240 -3.00 26.90 2.80
N LEU A 241 -2.70 28.17 3.02
CA LEU A 241 -1.87 28.63 4.15
C LEU A 241 -2.55 28.35 5.50
N VAL A 242 -3.85 28.59 5.60
CA VAL A 242 -4.65 28.25 6.79
C VAL A 242 -4.67 26.74 7.00
N PHE A 243 -4.84 25.94 5.94
CA PHE A 243 -4.71 24.49 5.99
C PHE A 243 -3.35 24.08 6.56
N LEU A 244 -2.24 24.58 6.01
CA LEU A 244 -0.89 24.26 6.49
C LEU A 244 -0.70 24.62 7.97
N PHE A 245 -1.26 25.75 8.41
CA PHE A 245 -1.22 26.15 9.81
C PHE A 245 -2.01 25.22 10.73
N VAL A 246 -3.25 24.88 10.34
CA VAL A 246 -4.11 23.93 11.09
C VAL A 246 -3.46 22.56 11.16
N GLU A 247 -3.03 22.05 10.02
CA GLU A 247 -2.40 20.72 9.86
C GLU A 247 -1.10 20.61 10.67
N SER A 248 -0.33 21.71 10.79
CA SER A 248 0.89 21.75 11.62
C SER A 248 0.63 21.61 13.12
N ARG A 249 -0.60 21.91 13.57
CA ARG A 249 -1.02 21.84 14.98
C ARG A 249 -1.93 20.65 15.28
N ALA A 250 -2.43 19.96 14.25
CA ALA A 250 -3.32 18.83 14.40
C ALA A 250 -2.60 17.64 15.05
N ALA A 251 -3.27 16.98 16.00
CA ALA A 251 -2.73 15.80 16.67
C ALA A 251 -2.67 14.58 15.71
N GLU A 252 -3.63 14.46 14.80
CA GLU A 252 -3.72 13.39 13.79
C GLU A 252 -3.97 13.98 12.39
N PRO A 253 -2.93 14.57 11.76
CA PRO A 253 -3.04 15.21 10.44
C PRO A 253 -3.55 14.26 9.34
N ILE A 254 -4.21 14.80 8.32
CA ILE A 254 -4.57 14.13 7.05
C ILE A 254 -3.32 13.90 6.20
N ILE A 255 -2.52 14.95 6.05
CA ILE A 255 -1.27 14.98 5.31
C ILE A 255 -0.19 15.34 6.32
N PRO A 256 0.52 14.36 6.90
CA PRO A 256 1.57 14.65 7.87
C PRO A 256 2.65 15.50 7.21
N LEU A 257 2.69 16.81 7.51
CA LEU A 257 3.59 17.78 6.84
C LEU A 257 5.07 17.39 7.00
N ARG A 258 5.40 16.63 8.06
CA ARG A 258 6.71 16.01 8.27
C ARG A 258 7.19 15.17 7.08
N LEU A 259 6.28 14.57 6.30
CA LEU A 259 6.62 13.77 5.12
C LEU A 259 7.27 14.62 4.03
N PHE A 260 6.87 15.89 3.87
CA PHE A 260 7.49 16.80 2.90
C PHE A 260 8.90 17.26 3.28
N ARG A 261 9.36 16.94 4.51
CA ARG A 261 10.77 17.10 4.89
C ARG A 261 11.65 16.09 4.15
N ASN A 262 11.08 14.95 3.74
CA ASN A 262 11.77 14.00 2.86
C ASN A 262 11.69 14.49 1.41
N ARG A 263 12.84 14.91 0.88
CA ARG A 263 12.96 15.42 -0.50
C ARG A 263 12.39 14.46 -1.55
N THR A 264 12.50 13.15 -1.34
CA THR A 264 11.97 12.15 -2.29
C THR A 264 10.45 12.24 -2.38
N ILE A 265 9.76 12.38 -1.24
CA ILE A 265 8.29 12.45 -1.20
C ILE A 265 7.80 13.75 -1.87
N THR A 266 8.47 14.87 -1.59
CA THR A 266 8.16 16.17 -2.18
C THR A 266 8.35 16.17 -3.70
N LEU A 267 9.50 15.69 -4.17
CA LEU A 267 9.80 15.59 -5.61
C LEU A 267 8.89 14.58 -6.30
N ALA A 268 8.58 13.44 -5.67
CA ALA A 268 7.68 12.45 -6.24
C ALA A 268 6.25 12.98 -6.36
N SER A 269 5.76 13.72 -5.36
CA SER A 269 4.44 14.36 -5.39
C SER A 269 4.36 15.42 -6.48
N LEU A 270 5.40 16.25 -6.62
CA LEU A 270 5.48 17.26 -7.67
C LEU A 270 5.57 16.64 -9.08
N ALA A 271 6.38 15.60 -9.27
CA ALA A 271 6.43 14.87 -10.53
C ALA A 271 5.07 14.20 -10.85
N SER A 272 4.39 13.66 -9.83
CA SER A 272 3.07 13.03 -9.97
C SER A 272 1.99 14.01 -10.42
N LEU A 273 2.03 15.27 -9.93
CA LEU A 273 1.18 16.37 -10.42
C LEU A 273 1.32 16.56 -11.94
N PHE A 274 2.56 16.67 -12.43
CA PHE A 274 2.83 16.87 -13.85
C PHE A 274 2.49 15.64 -14.70
N VAL A 275 2.76 14.44 -14.21
CA VAL A 275 2.33 13.18 -14.86
C VAL A 275 0.80 13.11 -14.94
N GLY A 276 0.08 13.61 -13.93
CA GLY A 276 -1.39 13.72 -13.93
C GLY A 276 -1.91 14.56 -15.10
N ILE A 277 -1.31 15.73 -15.35
CA ILE A 277 -1.66 16.60 -16.50
C ILE A 277 -1.46 15.84 -17.82
N ALA A 278 -0.30 15.21 -17.98
CA ALA A 278 0.07 14.47 -19.18
C ALA A 278 -0.86 13.27 -19.45
N MET A 279 -1.15 12.48 -18.42
CA MET A 279 -1.97 11.27 -18.50
C MET A 279 -3.38 11.58 -19.01
N PHE A 280 -4.03 12.59 -18.44
CA PHE A 280 -5.40 12.93 -18.81
C PHE A 280 -5.50 13.65 -20.16
N ALA A 281 -4.47 14.35 -20.61
CA ALA A 281 -4.44 14.91 -21.96
C ALA A 281 -4.58 13.81 -23.03
N GLY A 282 -3.82 12.70 -22.89
CA GLY A 282 -3.91 11.57 -23.82
C GLY A 282 -5.31 10.96 -23.86
N THR A 283 -5.83 10.54 -22.71
CA THR A 283 -7.12 9.83 -22.66
C THR A 283 -8.30 10.69 -23.12
N VAL A 284 -8.29 12.00 -22.85
CA VAL A 284 -9.41 12.89 -23.20
C VAL A 284 -9.37 13.33 -24.67
N TYR A 285 -8.18 13.65 -25.20
CA TYR A 285 -8.07 14.28 -26.52
C TYR A 285 -7.82 13.31 -27.66
N PHE A 286 -7.37 12.06 -27.41
CA PHE A 286 -7.32 11.06 -28.48
C PHE A 286 -8.70 10.71 -29.03
N SER A 287 -9.71 10.67 -28.16
CA SER A 287 -11.10 10.48 -28.57
C SER A 287 -11.56 11.56 -29.55
N GLN A 288 -11.36 12.84 -29.20
CA GLN A 288 -11.67 13.95 -30.11
C GLN A 288 -10.86 13.89 -31.39
N TYR A 289 -9.59 13.51 -31.34
CA TYR A 289 -8.76 13.43 -32.52
C TYR A 289 -9.26 12.39 -33.51
N PHE A 290 -9.54 11.18 -33.04
CA PHE A 290 -9.99 10.12 -33.93
C PHE A 290 -11.41 10.36 -34.46
N GLN A 291 -12.29 10.99 -33.69
CA GLN A 291 -13.66 11.23 -34.12
C GLN A 291 -13.79 12.51 -34.96
N LEU A 292 -13.27 13.63 -34.46
CA LEU A 292 -13.47 14.95 -35.05
C LEU A 292 -12.39 15.37 -36.07
N ALA A 293 -11.17 14.82 -35.99
CA ALA A 293 -10.12 15.13 -36.97
C ALA A 293 -9.92 14.02 -38.01
N ARG A 294 -10.35 12.78 -37.72
CA ARG A 294 -10.06 11.59 -38.54
C ARG A 294 -11.27 10.89 -39.09
N ASP A 295 -12.45 11.36 -38.71
CA ASP A 295 -13.71 10.77 -39.11
C ASP A 295 -13.74 9.26 -38.84
N LYS A 296 -13.58 8.89 -37.57
CA LYS A 296 -13.66 7.49 -37.10
C LYS A 296 -14.82 7.38 -36.13
N SER A 297 -15.52 6.26 -36.19
CA SER A 297 -16.57 5.97 -35.21
C SER A 297 -16.00 5.88 -33.79
N PRO A 298 -16.82 6.11 -32.75
CA PRO A 298 -16.48 5.85 -31.35
C PRO A 298 -15.81 4.49 -31.09
N THR A 299 -16.28 3.39 -31.72
CA THR A 299 -15.61 2.07 -31.61
C THR A 299 -14.19 2.10 -32.16
N MET A 300 -14.02 2.65 -33.37
CA MET A 300 -12.71 2.71 -34.02
C MET A 300 -11.75 3.64 -33.27
N SER A 301 -12.24 4.75 -32.70
CA SER A 301 -11.46 5.60 -31.79
C SER A 301 -10.91 4.79 -30.61
N GLY A 302 -11.76 3.99 -29.94
CA GLY A 302 -11.33 3.09 -28.88
C GLY A 302 -10.26 2.09 -29.32
N VAL A 303 -10.49 1.40 -30.44
CA VAL A 303 -9.53 0.43 -31.00
C VAL A 303 -8.20 1.09 -31.36
N MET A 304 -8.23 2.31 -31.90
CA MET A 304 -7.04 3.05 -32.30
C MET A 304 -6.21 3.57 -31.12
N THR A 305 -6.75 3.60 -29.89
CA THR A 305 -5.99 3.97 -28.68
C THR A 305 -5.25 2.80 -28.02
N ILE A 306 -5.43 1.57 -28.51
CA ILE A 306 -4.77 0.37 -27.99
C ILE A 306 -3.24 0.51 -27.86
N PRO A 307 -2.49 1.14 -28.79
CA PRO A 307 -1.04 1.29 -28.63
C PRO A 307 -0.62 2.02 -27.34
N MET A 308 -1.34 3.08 -26.95
CA MET A 308 -1.08 3.79 -25.69
C MET A 308 -1.34 2.87 -24.49
N ILE A 309 -2.49 2.19 -24.50
CA ILE A 309 -2.92 1.32 -23.40
C ILE A 309 -1.96 0.12 -23.27
N GLY A 310 -1.54 -0.46 -24.39
CA GLY A 310 -0.55 -1.54 -24.46
C GLY A 310 0.80 -1.08 -23.92
N GLY A 311 1.28 0.10 -24.30
CA GLY A 311 2.50 0.69 -23.76
C GLY A 311 2.42 0.89 -22.24
N LEU A 312 1.31 1.43 -21.74
CA LEU A 312 1.03 1.61 -20.30
C LEU A 312 1.06 0.29 -19.53
N PHE A 313 0.37 -0.73 -20.05
CA PHE A 313 0.27 -2.04 -19.41
C PHE A 313 1.61 -2.81 -19.42
N VAL A 314 2.28 -2.86 -20.58
CA VAL A 314 3.56 -3.56 -20.73
C VAL A 314 4.63 -2.92 -19.86
N SER A 315 4.76 -1.60 -19.89
CA SER A 315 5.77 -0.91 -19.08
C SER A 315 5.55 -1.08 -17.58
N SER A 316 4.31 -0.93 -17.09
CA SER A 316 4.01 -1.08 -15.65
C SER A 316 4.28 -2.51 -15.17
N THR A 317 3.94 -3.52 -15.97
CA THR A 317 4.18 -4.93 -15.64
C THR A 317 5.66 -5.29 -15.68
N VAL A 318 6.35 -4.95 -16.78
CA VAL A 318 7.77 -5.28 -16.98
C VAL A 318 8.64 -4.53 -15.98
N SER A 319 8.43 -3.23 -15.81
CA SER A 319 9.20 -2.45 -14.83
C SER A 319 8.97 -2.97 -13.42
N GLY A 320 7.72 -3.29 -13.03
CA GLY A 320 7.43 -3.89 -11.73
C GLY A 320 8.18 -5.20 -11.47
N ILE A 321 8.16 -6.14 -12.43
CA ILE A 321 8.86 -7.43 -12.31
C ILE A 321 10.38 -7.23 -12.22
N VAL A 322 10.95 -6.41 -13.11
CA VAL A 322 12.40 -6.18 -13.15
C VAL A 322 12.87 -5.42 -11.91
N ILE A 323 12.13 -4.42 -11.45
CA ILE A 323 12.45 -3.67 -10.22
C ILE A 323 12.40 -4.59 -9.01
N THR A 324 11.40 -5.46 -8.93
CA THR A 324 11.29 -6.45 -7.83
C THR A 324 12.47 -7.41 -7.81
N ARG A 325 12.99 -7.82 -8.98
CA ARG A 325 14.15 -8.71 -9.10
C ARG A 325 15.50 -8.01 -8.86
N THR A 326 15.65 -6.78 -9.36
CA THR A 326 16.94 -6.07 -9.39
C THR A 326 17.14 -5.08 -8.25
N GLY A 327 16.04 -4.66 -7.59
CA GLY A 327 16.06 -3.61 -6.58
C GLY A 327 16.28 -2.20 -7.13
N ARG A 328 16.44 -2.03 -8.46
CA ARG A 328 16.80 -0.77 -9.12
C ARG A 328 15.60 -0.15 -9.82
N TRP A 329 15.06 0.94 -9.26
CA TRP A 329 13.83 1.59 -9.75
C TRP A 329 14.08 2.95 -10.41
N LYS A 330 15.19 3.63 -10.09
CA LYS A 330 15.42 4.99 -10.61
C LYS A 330 15.57 5.02 -12.12
N SER A 331 16.29 4.06 -12.71
CA SER A 331 16.49 4.01 -14.17
C SER A 331 15.17 3.88 -14.94
N TRP A 332 14.22 3.09 -14.43
CA TRP A 332 12.89 2.96 -15.01
C TRP A 332 12.07 4.24 -14.89
N LEU A 333 12.14 4.91 -13.74
CA LEU A 333 11.48 6.20 -13.55
C LEU A 333 12.01 7.28 -14.52
N LEU A 334 13.33 7.33 -14.73
CA LEU A 334 13.96 8.28 -15.67
C LEU A 334 13.64 7.94 -17.12
N ALA A 335 13.73 6.67 -17.50
CA ALA A 335 13.34 6.20 -18.84
C ALA A 335 11.87 6.55 -19.12
N GLY A 336 10.99 6.37 -18.14
CA GLY A 336 9.59 6.78 -18.22
C GLY A 336 9.40 8.27 -18.51
N GLY A 337 10.14 9.13 -17.80
CA GLY A 337 10.08 10.59 -18.04
C GLY A 337 10.55 11.00 -19.43
N VAL A 338 11.61 10.37 -19.95
CA VAL A 338 12.09 10.61 -21.32
C VAL A 338 11.04 10.16 -22.34
N LEU A 339 10.52 8.93 -22.20
CA LEU A 339 9.53 8.37 -23.12
C LEU A 339 8.22 9.17 -23.12
N LEU A 340 7.76 9.62 -21.95
CA LEU A 340 6.56 10.45 -21.82
C LEU A 340 6.75 11.80 -22.55
N THR A 341 7.87 12.47 -22.30
CA THR A 341 8.20 13.76 -22.93
C THR A 341 8.35 13.62 -24.45
N ALA A 342 9.07 12.60 -24.91
CA ALA A 342 9.26 12.33 -26.33
C ALA A 342 7.93 11.96 -27.01
N GLY A 343 7.11 11.10 -26.39
CA GLY A 343 5.79 10.72 -26.90
C GLY A 343 4.88 11.92 -27.10
N LEU A 344 4.78 12.80 -26.09
CA LEU A 344 4.00 14.04 -26.18
C LEU A 344 4.55 15.03 -27.21
N GLY A 345 5.88 15.21 -27.27
CA GLY A 345 6.51 16.08 -28.25
C GLY A 345 6.28 15.61 -29.69
N LEU A 346 6.34 14.30 -29.93
CA LEU A 346 6.04 13.70 -31.24
C LEU A 346 4.55 13.75 -31.57
N LEU A 347 3.66 13.55 -30.59
CA LEU A 347 2.22 13.78 -30.78
C LEU A 347 1.93 15.24 -31.16
N GLY A 348 2.76 16.18 -30.73
CA GLY A 348 2.70 17.58 -31.16
C GLY A 348 2.91 17.81 -32.66
N THR A 349 3.49 16.84 -33.38
CA THR A 349 3.68 16.93 -34.83
C THR A 349 2.56 16.27 -35.63
N MET A 350 1.57 15.67 -34.96
CA MET A 350 0.50 14.97 -35.67
C MET A 350 -0.42 15.95 -36.41
N ARG A 351 -1.00 15.49 -37.50
CA ARG A 351 -1.98 16.21 -38.32
C ARG A 351 -3.10 15.25 -38.71
N TYR A 352 -4.22 15.79 -39.16
CA TYR A 352 -5.42 15.03 -39.51
C TYR A 352 -5.16 13.92 -40.56
N ASP A 353 -4.11 14.05 -41.38
CA ASP A 353 -3.72 13.14 -42.46
C ASP A 353 -2.52 12.22 -42.13
N THR A 354 -1.90 12.37 -40.96
CA THR A 354 -0.70 11.58 -40.58
C THR A 354 -0.93 10.05 -40.67
N PRO A 355 0.02 9.23 -41.12
CA PRO A 355 -0.23 7.78 -41.14
C PRO A 355 -0.42 7.22 -39.71
N TYR A 356 -1.43 6.38 -39.50
CA TYR A 356 -1.79 5.87 -38.16
C TYR A 356 -0.63 5.19 -37.44
N TRP A 357 0.26 4.48 -38.15
CA TRP A 357 1.39 3.81 -37.51
C TRP A 357 2.35 4.78 -36.80
N HIS A 358 2.54 6.00 -37.31
CA HIS A 358 3.33 7.03 -36.62
C HIS A 358 2.67 7.40 -35.30
N ILE A 359 1.37 7.65 -35.33
CA ILE A 359 0.56 8.00 -34.16
C ILE A 359 0.58 6.86 -33.15
N GLY A 360 0.44 5.62 -33.61
CA GLY A 360 0.52 4.41 -32.78
C GLY A 360 1.87 4.29 -32.06
N VAL A 361 2.99 4.62 -32.72
CA VAL A 361 4.31 4.67 -32.07
C VAL A 361 4.36 5.78 -31.02
N PHE A 362 3.89 6.99 -31.34
CA PHE A 362 3.93 8.12 -30.40
C PHE A 362 3.05 7.86 -29.16
N MET A 363 1.88 7.26 -29.38
CA MET A 363 0.98 6.75 -28.33
C MET A 363 1.65 5.68 -27.47
N ALA A 364 2.34 4.72 -28.09
CA ALA A 364 3.05 3.68 -27.36
C ALA A 364 4.16 4.28 -26.49
N LEU A 365 4.93 5.25 -26.99
CA LEU A 365 5.95 5.97 -26.20
C LEU A 365 5.33 6.70 -25.01
N MET A 366 4.23 7.43 -25.23
CA MET A 366 3.48 8.09 -24.15
C MET A 366 2.99 7.07 -23.12
N GLY A 367 2.37 5.98 -23.56
CA GLY A 367 1.89 4.89 -22.70
C GLY A 367 2.99 4.26 -21.87
N LEU A 368 4.11 3.89 -22.50
CA LEU A 368 5.30 3.38 -21.83
C LEU A 368 5.81 4.37 -20.77
N GLY A 369 5.86 5.66 -21.12
CA GLY A 369 6.27 6.73 -20.21
C GLY A 369 5.39 6.82 -18.96
N VAL A 370 4.06 6.90 -19.16
CA VAL A 370 3.09 6.93 -18.05
C VAL A 370 3.22 5.67 -17.19
N GLY A 371 3.29 4.47 -17.77
CA GLY A 371 3.31 3.23 -17.02
C GLY A 371 4.59 3.01 -16.20
N MET A 372 5.74 3.41 -16.71
CA MET A 372 7.00 3.40 -15.95
C MET A 372 7.00 4.43 -14.82
N MET A 373 6.36 5.59 -14.97
CA MET A 373 6.36 6.61 -13.92
C MET A 373 5.30 6.34 -12.85
N MET A 374 4.10 5.89 -13.25
CA MET A 374 2.90 5.88 -12.42
C MET A 374 3.07 5.05 -11.13
N GLN A 375 3.61 3.84 -11.24
CA GLN A 375 3.83 2.97 -10.08
C GLN A 375 5.12 3.30 -9.35
N ASN A 376 6.16 3.72 -10.07
CA ASN A 376 7.47 3.95 -9.47
C ASN A 376 7.54 5.20 -8.58
N LEU A 377 6.74 6.24 -8.88
CA LEU A 377 6.60 7.42 -8.00
C LEU A 377 5.94 7.08 -6.65
N VAL A 378 4.98 6.14 -6.67
CA VAL A 378 4.34 5.65 -5.44
C VAL A 378 5.32 4.74 -4.69
N LEU A 379 5.97 3.81 -5.39
CA LEU A 379 6.93 2.88 -4.81
C LEU A 379 8.10 3.59 -4.11
N CYS A 380 8.71 4.59 -4.76
CA CYS A 380 9.83 5.31 -4.17
C CYS A 380 9.42 6.09 -2.92
N THR A 381 8.17 6.56 -2.87
CA THR A 381 7.60 7.26 -1.71
C THR A 381 7.32 6.29 -0.57
N GLN A 382 6.76 5.12 -0.88
CA GLN A 382 6.50 4.07 0.10
C GLN A 382 7.79 3.52 0.73
N ASN A 383 8.89 3.40 -0.03
CA ASN A 383 10.18 2.92 0.48
C ASN A 383 10.84 3.88 1.49
N GLN A 384 10.39 5.14 1.54
CA GLN A 384 11.01 6.22 2.32
C GLN A 384 10.35 6.48 3.67
N VAL A 385 9.24 5.79 3.97
CA VAL A 385 8.43 6.03 5.16
C VAL A 385 8.35 4.80 6.05
N ALA A 386 8.06 5.01 7.33
CA ALA A 386 7.76 3.92 8.26
C ALA A 386 6.43 3.24 7.89
N PRO A 387 6.22 1.95 8.26
CA PRO A 387 4.99 1.22 7.95
C PRO A 387 3.70 1.94 8.35
N GLY A 388 3.70 2.69 9.46
CA GLY A 388 2.56 3.49 9.91
C GLY A 388 2.19 4.66 9.00
N ASP A 389 3.15 5.21 8.24
CA ASP A 389 2.96 6.37 7.35
C ASP A 389 2.77 5.96 5.87
N LEU A 390 2.84 4.66 5.54
CA LEU A 390 2.78 4.13 4.16
C LEU A 390 1.51 4.56 3.40
N GLY A 391 0.36 4.51 4.08
CA GLY A 391 -0.93 4.92 3.53
C GLY A 391 -0.96 6.41 3.17
N ALA A 392 -0.54 7.26 4.10
CA ALA A 392 -0.49 8.71 3.91
C ALA A 392 0.49 9.11 2.80
N ALA A 393 1.66 8.47 2.73
CA ALA A 393 2.66 8.78 1.71
C ALA A 393 2.17 8.46 0.29
N SER A 394 1.52 7.31 0.11
CA SER A 394 0.95 6.91 -1.20
C SER A 394 -0.26 7.74 -1.62
N SER A 395 -1.10 8.15 -0.66
CA SER A 395 -2.28 8.97 -0.92
C SER A 395 -1.90 10.38 -1.33
N VAL A 396 -0.85 10.97 -0.76
CA VAL A 396 -0.34 12.29 -1.16
C VAL A 396 0.08 12.30 -2.63
N VAL A 397 0.88 11.32 -3.07
CA VAL A 397 1.32 11.20 -4.47
C VAL A 397 0.13 11.05 -5.42
N THR A 398 -0.89 10.28 -5.00
CA THR A 398 -2.11 10.07 -5.79
C THR A 398 -2.99 11.32 -5.82
N PHE A 399 -3.11 12.04 -4.69
CA PHE A 399 -3.87 13.28 -4.60
C PHE A 399 -3.31 14.35 -5.53
N PHE A 400 -2.00 14.58 -5.50
CA PHE A 400 -1.36 15.54 -6.42
C PHE A 400 -1.51 15.11 -7.88
N ARG A 401 -1.44 13.81 -8.19
CA ARG A 401 -1.73 13.30 -9.55
C ARG A 401 -3.13 13.67 -10.02
N SER A 402 -4.14 13.40 -9.20
CA SER A 402 -5.53 13.67 -9.54
C SER A 402 -5.80 15.17 -9.64
N LEU A 403 -5.21 15.98 -8.75
CA LEU A 403 -5.24 17.44 -8.83
C LEU A 403 -4.65 17.94 -10.15
N GLY A 404 -3.50 17.41 -10.56
CA GLY A 404 -2.86 17.73 -11.83
C GLY A 404 -3.72 17.33 -13.03
N GLY A 405 -4.33 16.15 -12.98
CA GLY A 405 -5.30 15.71 -13.98
C GLY A 405 -6.49 16.67 -14.13
N ALA A 406 -7.11 17.05 -13.01
CA ALA A 406 -8.25 17.97 -13.01
C ALA A 406 -7.87 19.36 -13.55
N LEU A 407 -6.78 19.95 -13.05
CA LEU A 407 -6.26 21.24 -13.56
C LEU A 407 -5.90 21.14 -15.04
N GLY A 408 -5.21 20.07 -15.44
CA GLY A 408 -4.76 19.83 -16.80
C GLY A 408 -5.92 19.79 -17.79
N VAL A 409 -6.95 18.98 -17.52
CA VAL A 409 -8.11 18.90 -18.42
C VAL A 409 -8.80 20.25 -18.56
N SER A 410 -8.98 21.01 -17.47
CA SER A 410 -9.60 22.33 -17.51
C SER A 410 -8.81 23.36 -18.32
N VAL A 411 -7.51 23.52 -18.04
CA VAL A 411 -6.65 24.46 -18.79
C VAL A 411 -6.60 24.08 -20.26
N LEU A 412 -6.34 22.80 -20.55
CA LEU A 412 -6.20 22.33 -21.92
C LEU A 412 -7.51 22.43 -22.71
N GLY A 413 -8.67 22.34 -22.05
CA GLY A 413 -9.97 22.50 -22.69
C GLY A 413 -10.21 23.95 -23.17
N SER A 414 -9.86 24.94 -22.34
CA SER A 414 -9.86 26.37 -22.72
C SER A 414 -8.91 26.61 -23.89
N VAL A 415 -7.66 26.12 -23.77
CA VAL A 415 -6.66 26.27 -24.83
C VAL A 415 -7.14 25.62 -26.12
N MET A 416 -7.74 24.43 -26.06
CA MET A 416 -8.27 23.72 -27.23
C MET A 416 -9.31 24.56 -27.97
N SER A 417 -10.28 25.13 -27.25
CA SER A 417 -11.30 25.99 -27.85
C SER A 417 -10.67 27.17 -28.60
N SER A 418 -9.69 27.84 -27.97
CA SER A 418 -8.97 28.96 -28.57
C SER A 418 -8.18 28.54 -29.83
N ARG A 419 -7.47 27.41 -29.78
CA ARG A 419 -6.66 26.91 -30.91
C ARG A 419 -7.52 26.49 -32.10
N ILE A 420 -8.63 25.79 -31.86
CA ILE A 420 -9.57 25.42 -32.94
C ILE A 420 -10.12 26.69 -33.60
N SER A 421 -10.58 27.66 -32.82
CA SER A 421 -11.07 28.95 -33.37
C SER A 421 -9.98 29.69 -34.15
N HIS A 422 -8.75 29.69 -33.66
CA HIS A 422 -7.61 30.31 -34.35
C HIS A 422 -7.34 29.66 -35.72
N TYR A 423 -7.19 28.34 -35.78
CA TYR A 423 -6.91 27.65 -37.04
C TYR A 423 -8.08 27.69 -38.02
N ALA A 424 -9.31 27.59 -37.52
CA ALA A 424 -10.51 27.76 -38.34
C ALA A 424 -10.50 29.15 -38.99
N GLN A 425 -10.34 30.22 -38.21
CA GLN A 425 -10.33 31.58 -38.74
C GLN A 425 -9.16 31.86 -39.70
N ASP A 426 -7.97 31.35 -39.40
CA ASP A 426 -6.78 31.57 -40.23
C ASP A 426 -6.90 30.90 -41.61
N THR A 427 -7.57 29.75 -41.67
CA THR A 427 -7.73 28.97 -42.91
C THR A 427 -9.08 29.16 -43.60
N ILE A 428 -10.01 29.94 -43.02
CA ILE A 428 -11.36 30.18 -43.59
C ILE A 428 -11.30 30.81 -44.99
N GLY A 429 -10.21 31.53 -45.30
CA GLY A 429 -9.95 32.10 -46.62
C GLY A 429 -9.83 31.06 -47.73
N GLN A 430 -9.48 29.82 -47.40
CA GLN A 430 -9.35 28.69 -48.34
C GLN A 430 -10.70 28.15 -48.83
N LEU A 431 -11.79 28.44 -48.11
CA LEU A 431 -13.15 28.08 -48.49
C LEU A 431 -13.73 29.03 -49.54
N GLY A 432 -14.65 28.53 -50.37
CA GLY A 432 -15.36 29.35 -51.34
C GLY A 432 -16.22 30.43 -50.67
N PRO A 433 -16.50 31.58 -51.32
CA PRO A 433 -17.26 32.68 -50.71
C PRO A 433 -18.63 32.29 -50.14
N ARG A 434 -19.31 31.31 -50.75
CA ARG A 434 -20.60 30.78 -50.28
C ARG A 434 -20.47 29.84 -49.07
N GLU A 435 -19.35 29.12 -48.96
CA GLU A 435 -19.08 28.16 -47.88
C GLU A 435 -18.61 28.86 -46.59
N ARG A 436 -18.01 30.05 -46.71
CA ARG A 436 -17.55 30.83 -45.54
C ARG A 436 -18.67 31.19 -44.55
N ALA A 437 -19.87 31.47 -45.04
CA ALA A 437 -21.01 31.78 -44.17
C ALA A 437 -21.44 30.54 -43.36
N ALA A 438 -21.55 29.38 -44.01
CA ALA A 438 -21.86 28.11 -43.35
C ALA A 438 -20.73 27.66 -42.40
N ALA A 439 -19.47 27.89 -42.77
CA ALA A 439 -18.32 27.58 -41.93
C ALA A 439 -18.21 28.50 -40.69
N ALA A 440 -18.58 29.77 -40.83
CA ALA A 440 -18.65 30.72 -39.72
C ALA A 440 -19.80 30.37 -38.76
N GLU A 441 -20.92 29.86 -39.27
CA GLU A 441 -22.04 29.38 -38.45
C GLU A 441 -21.69 28.07 -37.73
N ALA A 442 -21.05 27.12 -38.42
CA ALA A 442 -20.56 25.87 -37.85
C ALA A 442 -19.47 26.09 -36.78
N SER A 443 -18.58 27.06 -36.95
CA SER A 443 -17.46 27.31 -36.02
C SER A 443 -17.74 28.38 -34.98
N GLY A 444 -18.74 29.24 -35.20
CA GLY A 444 -19.04 30.41 -34.36
C GLY A 444 -19.98 30.13 -33.19
N SER A 445 -20.67 29.00 -33.17
CA SER A 445 -21.64 28.64 -32.12
C SER A 445 -21.00 28.16 -30.80
N GLY A 446 -19.71 27.82 -30.82
CA GLY A 446 -19.02 27.17 -29.69
C GLY A 446 -19.49 25.73 -29.43
N ALA A 447 -20.46 25.22 -30.21
CA ALA A 447 -20.92 23.84 -30.20
C ALA A 447 -19.91 22.93 -30.92
N ILE A 448 -19.88 21.64 -30.56
CA ILE A 448 -19.14 20.64 -31.34
C ILE A 448 -19.98 20.35 -32.61
N PRO A 449 -19.49 20.64 -33.82
CA PRO A 449 -20.29 20.48 -35.03
C PRO A 449 -20.52 19.02 -35.37
N ASP A 450 -21.71 18.70 -35.90
CA ASP A 450 -21.99 17.40 -36.48
C ASP A 450 -21.28 17.29 -37.84
N MET A 451 -20.21 16.50 -37.86
CA MET A 451 -19.32 16.37 -39.02
C MET A 451 -19.99 15.69 -40.21
N ASP A 452 -21.05 14.92 -39.99
CA ASP A 452 -21.76 14.17 -41.04
C ASP A 452 -22.75 15.03 -41.82
N LEU A 453 -23.19 16.14 -41.22
CA LEU A 453 -24.08 17.11 -41.86
C LEU A 453 -23.32 18.18 -42.67
N LEU A 454 -21.99 18.22 -42.57
CA LEU A 454 -21.17 19.23 -43.23
C LEU A 454 -20.82 18.85 -44.67
N PRO A 455 -20.86 19.80 -45.62
CA PRO A 455 -20.29 19.61 -46.95
C PRO A 455 -18.80 19.18 -46.88
N PRO A 456 -18.31 18.34 -47.82
CA PRO A 456 -16.95 17.79 -47.74
C PRO A 456 -15.84 18.82 -47.58
N SER A 457 -15.95 19.97 -48.25
CA SER A 457 -15.01 21.09 -48.15
C SER A 457 -14.94 21.70 -46.74
N ILE A 458 -16.10 21.92 -46.11
CA ILE A 458 -16.20 22.46 -44.75
C ILE A 458 -15.76 21.41 -43.72
N ARG A 459 -16.12 20.13 -43.95
CA ARG A 459 -15.71 19.01 -43.11
C ARG A 459 -14.17 18.90 -43.05
N THR A 460 -13.49 18.79 -44.19
CA THR A 460 -12.02 18.67 -44.22
C THR A 460 -11.30 19.90 -43.65
N TRP A 461 -11.86 21.09 -43.87
CA TRP A 461 -11.34 22.33 -43.25
C TRP A 461 -11.41 22.26 -41.71
N LEU A 462 -12.55 21.84 -41.17
CA LEU A 462 -12.74 21.73 -39.72
C LEU A 462 -11.92 20.56 -39.13
N GLU A 463 -11.86 19.41 -39.80
CA GLU A 463 -10.99 18.26 -39.44
C GLU A 463 -9.53 18.69 -39.31
N SER A 464 -9.05 19.53 -40.25
CA SER A 464 -7.70 20.09 -40.20
C SER A 464 -7.49 21.02 -39.00
N ALA A 465 -8.49 21.87 -38.67
CA ALA A 465 -8.43 22.74 -37.51
C ALA A 465 -8.39 21.95 -36.19
N TYR A 466 -9.20 20.88 -36.06
CA TYR A 466 -9.12 19.95 -34.93
C TYR A 466 -7.78 19.21 -34.89
N GLY A 467 -7.27 18.75 -36.03
CA GLY A 467 -5.98 18.06 -36.13
C GLY A 467 -4.82 18.93 -35.62
N HIS A 468 -4.77 20.20 -36.01
CA HIS A 468 -3.76 21.15 -35.53
C HIS A 468 -3.98 21.55 -34.06
N GLY A 469 -5.23 21.84 -33.67
CA GLY A 469 -5.57 22.22 -32.30
C GLY A 469 -5.18 21.14 -31.30
N ILE A 470 -5.47 19.87 -31.59
CA ILE A 470 -5.15 18.75 -30.69
C ILE A 470 -3.63 18.48 -30.67
N ALA A 471 -2.95 18.61 -31.80
CA ALA A 471 -1.50 18.50 -31.84
C ALA A 471 -0.84 19.57 -30.94
N ASP A 472 -1.31 20.82 -31.01
CA ASP A 472 -0.79 21.88 -30.14
C ASP A 472 -1.01 21.58 -28.65
N ILE A 473 -2.13 20.96 -28.28
CA ILE A 473 -2.36 20.51 -26.89
C ILE A 473 -1.26 19.55 -26.44
N PHE A 474 -0.93 18.54 -27.24
CA PHE A 474 0.18 17.63 -26.89
C PHE A 474 1.53 18.35 -26.83
N LEU A 475 1.76 19.30 -27.74
CA LEU A 475 2.97 20.11 -27.75
C LEU A 475 3.10 20.99 -26.50
N TYR A 476 2.00 21.58 -26.00
CA TYR A 476 2.00 22.37 -24.76
C TYR A 476 2.16 21.52 -23.50
N VAL A 477 1.72 20.26 -23.54
CA VAL A 477 1.88 19.32 -22.43
C VAL A 477 3.30 18.73 -22.40
N ALA A 478 4.03 18.68 -23.52
CA ALA A 478 5.39 18.14 -23.58
C ALA A 478 6.38 18.86 -22.63
N PRO A 479 6.43 20.21 -22.55
CA PRO A 479 7.21 20.93 -21.53
C PRO A 479 6.83 20.57 -20.09
N ILE A 480 5.55 20.31 -19.82
CA ILE A 480 5.07 19.90 -18.49
C ILE A 480 5.61 18.50 -18.14
N ALA A 481 5.58 17.58 -19.09
CA ALA A 481 6.21 16.26 -18.94
C ALA A 481 7.74 16.36 -18.78
N LEU A 482 8.39 17.28 -19.50
CA LEU A 482 9.82 17.56 -19.33
C LEU A 482 10.12 18.05 -17.91
N LEU A 483 9.29 18.94 -17.35
CA LEU A 483 9.41 19.35 -15.94
C LEU A 483 9.27 18.16 -14.99
N ALA A 484 8.33 17.24 -15.26
CA ALA A 484 8.22 16.00 -14.48
C ALA A 484 9.54 15.20 -14.51
N PHE A 485 10.13 15.01 -15.69
CA PHE A 485 11.41 14.35 -15.86
C PHE A 485 12.56 15.07 -15.14
N LEU A 486 12.64 16.41 -15.25
CA LEU A 486 13.66 17.19 -14.56
C LEU A 486 13.53 17.05 -13.04
N VAL A 487 12.32 17.05 -12.50
CA VAL A 487 12.06 16.82 -11.07
C VAL A 487 12.48 15.40 -10.66
N THR A 488 12.21 14.38 -11.49
CA THR A 488 12.60 12.99 -11.16
C THR A 488 14.10 12.74 -11.21
N LEU A 489 14.89 13.51 -11.95
CA LEU A 489 16.36 13.42 -11.92
C LEU A 489 16.94 13.65 -10.51
N PHE A 490 16.34 14.57 -9.76
CA PHE A 490 16.76 14.93 -8.41
C PHE A 490 16.28 13.94 -7.34
N ILE A 491 15.41 12.99 -7.69
CA ILE A 491 15.01 11.91 -6.78
C ILE A 491 16.22 10.99 -6.56
N LYS A 492 16.62 10.82 -5.30
CA LYS A 492 17.71 9.92 -4.95
C LYS A 492 17.20 8.49 -4.86
N GLU A 493 17.90 7.58 -5.53
CA GLU A 493 17.62 6.15 -5.40
C GLU A 493 18.04 5.70 -4.01
N VAL A 494 17.06 5.24 -3.24
CA VAL A 494 17.29 4.50 -2.01
C VAL A 494 17.00 3.04 -2.36
N PRO A 495 17.94 2.11 -2.12
CA PRO A 495 17.72 0.69 -2.36
C PRO A 495 16.40 0.25 -1.74
N LEU A 496 15.66 -0.60 -2.44
CA LEU A 496 14.47 -1.24 -1.87
C LEU A 496 14.91 -1.98 -0.60
N ARG A 497 14.27 -1.65 0.53
CA ARG A 497 14.60 -2.27 1.82
C ARG A 497 14.37 -3.78 1.71
N THR A 498 15.44 -4.56 1.86
CA THR A 498 15.43 -6.03 1.76
C THR A 498 14.87 -6.70 3.01
N THR A 499 14.87 -6.01 4.13
CA THR A 499 14.12 -6.38 5.33
C THR A 499 12.66 -6.00 5.11
N GLY A 500 11.85 -7.00 4.75
CA GLY A 500 10.39 -6.85 4.73
C GLY A 500 9.88 -6.33 6.07
N ALA A 501 8.68 -5.77 6.09
CA ALA A 501 7.98 -5.14 7.22
C ALA A 501 7.89 -5.97 8.53
N LEU A 502 8.50 -7.16 8.56
CA LEU A 502 8.51 -8.19 9.58
C LEU A 502 9.74 -8.17 10.46
N ALA A 503 10.89 -7.84 9.88
CA ALA A 503 12.06 -7.48 10.67
C ALA A 503 11.80 -6.13 11.38
N GLN A 504 11.07 -5.21 10.74
CA GLN A 504 10.73 -3.91 11.32
C GLN A 504 9.71 -3.97 12.46
N ALA A 505 8.67 -4.82 12.34
CA ALA A 505 7.74 -5.02 13.45
C ALA A 505 8.42 -5.69 14.66
N ALA A 506 9.41 -6.55 14.43
CA ALA A 506 10.22 -7.14 15.48
C ALA A 506 11.16 -6.11 16.15
N GLU A 507 11.78 -5.21 15.37
CA GLU A 507 12.61 -4.12 15.90
C GLU A 507 11.82 -3.03 16.64
N GLU A 508 10.61 -2.67 16.19
CA GLU A 508 9.75 -1.68 16.88
C GLU A 508 9.13 -2.24 18.17
N THR A 509 8.84 -3.55 18.22
CA THR A 509 8.34 -4.21 19.44
C THR A 509 9.45 -4.36 20.49
N ALA A 510 10.69 -4.54 20.05
CA ALA A 510 11.85 -4.57 20.94
C ALA A 510 12.23 -3.18 21.53
N GLY A 511 11.63 -2.08 21.07
CA GLY A 511 12.02 -0.71 21.41
C GLY A 511 10.99 0.16 22.14
N ALA A 512 9.76 -0.31 22.41
CA ALA A 512 8.69 0.54 22.97
C ALA A 512 8.38 0.23 24.45
N PRO A 513 8.37 1.23 25.37
CA PRO A 513 7.91 1.05 26.75
C PRO A 513 6.40 0.83 26.83
N ALA A 514 5.96 -0.14 27.64
CA ALA A 514 4.54 -0.52 27.78
C ALA A 514 3.68 0.58 28.46
N PRO A 515 2.39 0.73 28.09
CA PRO A 515 1.48 1.73 28.69
C PRO A 515 0.98 1.30 30.08
N GLN A 516 0.98 2.23 31.04
CA GLN A 516 0.44 2.04 32.39
C GLN A 516 -1.11 1.97 32.39
N PRO A 517 -1.74 1.05 33.15
CA PRO A 517 -3.18 1.08 33.39
C PRO A 517 -3.56 2.13 34.45
N SER A 518 -4.66 2.85 34.19
CA SER A 518 -5.24 3.92 35.00
C SER A 518 -5.93 3.41 36.28
N ALA A 519 -5.82 4.21 37.34
CA ALA A 519 -6.08 3.87 38.75
C ALA A 519 -7.55 3.85 39.22
N GLU A 520 -8.49 3.25 38.47
CA GLU A 520 -9.90 3.17 38.92
C GLU A 520 -10.36 1.79 39.43
N ASP A 521 -9.58 0.71 39.26
CA ASP A 521 -10.02 -0.65 39.64
C ASP A 521 -9.42 -1.20 40.96
N ALA A 522 -8.61 -0.42 41.68
CA ALA A 522 -7.82 -0.94 42.82
C ALA A 522 -8.44 -0.74 44.22
N VAL A 523 -9.66 -0.18 44.35
CA VAL A 523 -10.20 0.20 45.67
C VAL A 523 -10.96 -0.93 46.38
N ASN A 524 -11.25 -2.07 45.76
CA ASN A 524 -12.21 -3.02 46.34
C ASN A 524 -11.68 -4.40 46.77
N ARG A 525 -10.37 -4.58 47.04
CA ARG A 525 -9.85 -5.87 47.53
C ARG A 525 -8.73 -5.74 48.56
N THR A 526 -9.06 -5.24 49.76
CA THR A 526 -8.25 -5.47 50.97
C THR A 526 -9.14 -5.57 52.20
N ALA A 527 -9.51 -6.80 52.59
CA ALA A 527 -9.85 -7.18 53.96
C ALA A 527 -10.04 -8.72 54.03
N ASP A 528 -8.98 -9.45 54.38
CA ASP A 528 -8.96 -10.34 55.55
C ASP A 528 -7.72 -11.25 55.54
N GLY A 529 -7.20 -11.53 56.74
CA GLY A 529 -6.39 -12.73 57.01
C GLY A 529 -4.95 -12.49 57.45
N ALA A 530 -4.77 -12.16 58.73
CA ALA A 530 -3.49 -12.26 59.45
C ALA A 530 -3.22 -13.70 59.92
N GLY A 531 -1.95 -14.10 60.07
CA GLY A 531 -1.57 -15.19 60.99
C GLY A 531 -0.26 -15.94 60.72
N ALA A 532 0.71 -15.73 61.63
CA ALA A 532 1.62 -16.72 62.25
C ALA A 532 2.95 -17.18 61.57
N ASP A 533 4.04 -16.67 62.14
CA ASP A 533 5.16 -17.36 62.82
C ASP A 533 6.08 -18.42 62.15
N ALA A 534 7.36 -18.02 62.10
CA ALA A 534 8.52 -18.61 62.80
C ALA A 534 9.42 -19.72 62.17
N THR A 535 10.66 -19.29 61.94
CA THR A 535 11.99 -19.90 62.23
C THR A 535 12.46 -21.19 61.57
N GLY A 536 13.63 -21.11 60.90
CA GLY A 536 14.43 -22.26 60.48
C GLY A 536 15.74 -21.89 59.77
N THR A 537 16.82 -21.84 60.54
CA THR A 537 18.22 -21.52 60.20
C THR A 537 18.91 -22.59 59.33
N ALA A 538 19.73 -22.21 58.34
CA ALA A 538 21.18 -22.57 58.20
C ALA A 538 21.72 -22.73 56.75
N ALA A 539 22.96 -22.23 56.60
CA ALA A 539 24.06 -22.70 55.75
C ALA A 539 24.15 -22.33 54.24
N ARG A 540 24.96 -21.29 54.01
CA ARG A 540 25.84 -20.97 52.84
C ARG A 540 26.93 -22.06 52.61
N PRO A 541 27.84 -22.00 51.59
CA PRO A 541 28.17 -20.90 50.63
C PRO A 541 28.43 -21.34 49.16
N LEU A 542 28.66 -20.36 48.26
CA LEU A 542 29.85 -20.31 47.36
C LEU A 542 30.02 -18.88 46.79
N SER A 543 31.02 -18.17 47.30
CA SER A 543 31.74 -17.01 46.72
C SER A 543 32.61 -17.48 45.53
N ALA A 544 33.07 -16.71 44.54
CA ALA A 544 33.55 -15.32 44.42
C ALA A 544 33.50 -14.95 42.91
N VAL A 545 33.54 -13.70 42.44
CA VAL A 545 34.71 -12.79 42.44
C VAL A 545 34.20 -11.34 42.37
N ALA A 546 34.60 -10.52 43.35
CA ALA A 546 34.44 -9.07 43.33
C ALA A 546 35.83 -8.44 43.21
N GLY A 547 36.04 -7.64 42.15
CA GLY A 547 37.16 -6.71 42.07
C GLY A 547 36.87 -5.51 42.96
N THR A 548 37.70 -5.35 43.99
CA THR A 548 37.67 -4.23 44.92
C THR A 548 38.22 -2.96 44.26
N ALA A 549 37.40 -1.91 44.19
CA ALA A 549 37.86 -0.53 44.09
C ALA A 549 37.36 0.22 45.33
N HIS A 550 38.29 0.88 46.02
CA HIS A 550 38.09 1.60 47.28
C HIS A 550 36.98 2.65 47.22
N ALA A 551 36.23 2.72 48.31
CA ALA A 551 35.36 3.84 48.64
C ALA A 551 36.22 5.01 49.14
N GLU A 552 36.13 6.16 48.46
CA GLU A 552 36.38 7.45 49.09
C GLU A 552 35.05 7.92 49.71
N GLU A 553 35.02 8.05 51.03
CA GLU A 553 33.99 8.79 51.75
C GLU A 553 34.05 10.26 51.36
N SER A 554 33.13 10.69 50.49
CA SER A 554 32.79 12.09 50.31
C SER A 554 31.45 12.36 51.00
N ALA A 555 31.51 12.97 52.18
CA ALA A 555 30.37 13.67 52.76
C ALA A 555 29.96 14.84 51.83
N GLY A 556 28.89 14.66 51.06
CA GLY A 556 28.30 15.69 50.20
C GLY A 556 26.85 15.34 49.88
N GLY A 557 25.92 16.22 50.25
CA GLY A 557 24.47 15.95 50.32
C GLY A 557 23.82 15.56 48.99
N GLY A 558 23.61 14.27 48.80
CA GLY A 558 22.66 13.74 47.82
C GLY A 558 21.26 13.58 48.43
N PHE A 559 20.25 13.50 47.56
CA PHE A 559 18.87 13.21 47.96
C PHE A 559 18.65 11.69 47.97
N PRO A 560 18.32 11.08 49.12
CA PRO A 560 18.26 9.62 49.21
C PRO A 560 16.99 9.09 48.54
N VAL A 561 17.18 8.14 47.62
CA VAL A 561 16.12 7.30 47.06
C VAL A 561 16.13 5.97 47.81
N ARG A 562 15.04 5.65 48.52
CA ARG A 562 14.88 4.46 49.36
C ARG A 562 13.69 3.63 48.89
N GLY A 563 13.65 2.36 49.23
CA GLY A 563 12.49 1.52 48.95
C GLY A 563 12.79 0.05 49.22
N ALA A 564 11.91 -0.83 48.77
CA ALA A 564 12.09 -2.27 48.84
C ALA A 564 11.98 -2.92 47.45
N VAL A 565 12.82 -3.92 47.19
CA VAL A 565 12.68 -4.81 46.03
C VAL A 565 11.94 -6.07 46.48
N ARG A 566 10.86 -6.39 45.77
CA ARG A 566 10.00 -7.56 46.03
C ARG A 566 9.89 -8.43 44.79
N GLY A 567 9.61 -9.72 44.99
CA GLY A 567 9.29 -10.67 43.93
C GLY A 567 7.83 -10.54 43.51
N ALA A 568 7.45 -11.21 42.42
CA ALA A 568 6.07 -11.27 41.95
C ALA A 568 5.08 -11.88 42.97
N ASP A 569 5.59 -12.70 43.89
CA ASP A 569 4.89 -13.29 45.04
C ASP A 569 4.77 -12.33 46.24
N GLY A 570 5.32 -11.11 46.14
CA GLY A 570 5.34 -10.11 47.19
C GLY A 570 6.43 -10.31 48.25
N ALA A 571 7.22 -11.40 48.16
CA ALA A 571 8.31 -11.67 49.08
C ALA A 571 9.47 -10.68 48.87
N PRO A 572 10.18 -10.24 49.93
CA PRO A 572 11.35 -9.39 49.78
C PRO A 572 12.46 -10.14 49.02
N VAL A 573 13.11 -9.46 48.07
CA VAL A 573 14.23 -10.02 47.29
C VAL A 573 15.55 -9.53 47.89
N PRO A 574 16.25 -10.35 48.70
CA PRO A 574 17.52 -9.96 49.29
C PRO A 574 18.64 -10.00 48.25
N ARG A 575 19.68 -9.18 48.44
CA ARG A 575 20.87 -9.12 47.58
C ARG A 575 20.62 -8.71 46.12
N ALA A 576 19.47 -8.13 45.80
CA ALA A 576 19.24 -7.50 44.50
C ALA A 576 20.18 -6.29 44.36
N ALA A 577 20.87 -6.19 43.22
CA ALA A 577 21.65 -5.03 42.88
C ALA A 577 20.73 -3.91 42.39
N VAL A 578 20.71 -2.78 43.10
CA VAL A 578 19.94 -1.60 42.73
C VAL A 578 20.89 -0.51 42.24
N THR A 579 20.74 -0.09 41.00
CA THR A 579 21.65 0.87 40.34
C THR A 579 20.87 2.10 39.92
N LEU A 580 21.35 3.27 40.33
CA LEU A 580 20.83 4.57 39.89
C LEU A 580 21.66 5.07 38.70
N ILE A 581 21.01 5.36 37.59
CA ILE A 581 21.63 5.88 36.37
C ILE A 581 20.97 7.21 35.95
N SER A 582 21.76 8.10 35.36
CA SER A 582 21.25 9.30 34.70
C SER A 582 20.47 8.95 33.42
N LEU A 583 19.59 9.86 32.95
CA LEU A 583 18.94 9.75 31.63
C LEU A 583 19.95 9.66 30.46
N GLY A 584 21.19 10.12 30.65
CA GLY A 584 22.28 10.00 29.68
C GLY A 584 23.02 8.66 29.73
N GLY A 585 22.56 7.69 30.52
CA GLY A 585 23.13 6.34 30.61
C GLY A 585 24.34 6.20 31.54
N ARG A 586 24.80 7.29 32.18
CA ARG A 586 25.90 7.24 33.17
C ARG A 586 25.40 6.70 34.50
N GLN A 587 26.07 5.69 35.06
CA GLN A 587 25.82 5.21 36.41
C GLN A 587 26.23 6.26 37.45
N LEU A 588 25.34 6.53 38.40
CA LEU A 588 25.50 7.57 39.43
C LEU A 588 25.63 6.98 40.84
N GLY A 589 24.99 5.84 41.10
CA GLY A 589 25.05 5.18 42.39
C GLY A 589 24.64 3.71 42.28
N ARG A 590 25.07 2.89 43.23
CA ARG A 590 24.67 1.49 43.32
C ARG A 590 24.56 1.07 44.78
N SER A 591 23.53 0.30 45.08
CA SER A 591 23.33 -0.34 46.37
C SER A 591 22.87 -1.78 46.19
N VAL A 592 22.78 -2.51 47.30
CA VAL A 592 22.35 -3.90 47.33
C VAL A 592 21.26 -4.02 48.39
N THR A 593 20.17 -4.71 48.08
CA THR A 593 19.05 -4.86 49.02
C THR A 593 19.43 -5.69 50.24
N ARG A 594 18.87 -5.31 51.39
CA ARG A 594 19.00 -6.03 52.66
C ARG A 594 18.11 -7.28 52.68
N ALA A 595 18.18 -8.04 53.78
CA ALA A 595 17.38 -9.27 53.96
C ALA A 595 15.86 -9.03 53.87
N ASP A 596 15.40 -7.84 54.24
CA ASP A 596 14.02 -7.38 54.15
C ASP A 596 13.67 -6.76 52.79
N GLY A 597 14.57 -6.86 51.80
CA GLY A 597 14.41 -6.27 50.47
C GLY A 597 14.70 -4.76 50.41
N SER A 598 14.99 -4.10 51.54
CA SER A 598 15.18 -2.65 51.56
C SER A 598 16.49 -2.20 50.90
N TYR A 599 16.48 -1.08 50.17
CA TYR A 599 17.64 -0.43 49.58
C TYR A 599 17.63 1.09 49.84
N ALA A 600 18.80 1.71 49.66
CA ALA A 600 18.96 3.16 49.62
C ALA A 600 20.07 3.52 48.62
N VAL A 601 19.88 4.54 47.79
CA VAL A 601 20.89 5.08 46.86
C VAL A 601 20.73 6.59 46.75
N ASP A 602 21.84 7.33 46.71
CA ASP A 602 21.79 8.80 46.70
C ASP A 602 21.80 9.36 45.28
N ALA A 603 20.88 10.28 45.02
CA ALA A 603 20.84 11.07 43.79
C ALA A 603 21.65 12.38 43.96
N PRO A 604 22.50 12.76 42.98
CA PRO A 604 23.41 13.91 43.12
C PRO A 604 22.72 15.29 43.06
N GLY A 605 21.44 15.36 42.69
CA GLY A 605 20.69 16.61 42.59
C GLY A 605 19.23 16.37 42.23
N ALA A 606 18.43 17.44 42.17
CA ALA A 606 17.06 17.33 41.69
C ALA A 606 17.04 16.99 40.18
N GLY A 607 16.15 16.08 39.78
CA GLY A 607 16.06 15.59 38.40
C GLY A 607 15.46 14.19 38.29
N SER A 608 15.30 13.73 37.04
CA SER A 608 14.83 12.37 36.75
C SER A 608 16.00 11.41 36.58
N TYR A 609 15.90 10.26 37.23
CA TYR A 609 16.89 9.19 37.22
C TYR A 609 16.21 7.86 36.88
N VAL A 610 16.97 6.89 36.39
CA VAL A 610 16.47 5.53 36.20
C VAL A 610 17.08 4.65 37.27
N LEU A 611 16.23 3.91 37.98
CA LEU A 611 16.59 2.94 38.98
C LEU A 611 16.43 1.54 38.39
N ILE A 612 17.48 0.73 38.42
CA ILE A 612 17.49 -0.61 37.86
C ILE A 612 17.74 -1.59 39.01
N ALA A 613 16.80 -2.50 39.26
CA ALA A 613 16.98 -3.61 40.18
C ALA A 613 17.17 -4.90 39.39
N ALA A 614 18.17 -5.68 39.76
CA ALA A 614 18.45 -6.99 39.19
C ALA A 614 18.83 -7.98 40.30
N ALA A 615 18.29 -9.19 40.24
CA ALA A 615 18.58 -10.28 41.15
C ALA A 615 18.56 -11.60 40.38
N ASP A 616 19.36 -12.58 40.82
CA ASP A 616 19.38 -13.89 40.18
C ASP A 616 17.99 -14.57 40.28
N GLY A 617 17.57 -15.23 39.20
CA GLY A 617 16.26 -15.88 39.09
C GLY A 617 15.08 -14.93 38.94
N HIS A 618 15.34 -13.64 38.73
CA HIS A 618 14.30 -12.65 38.52
C HIS A 618 14.60 -11.76 37.30
N GLN A 619 13.56 -11.35 36.60
CA GLN A 619 13.65 -10.43 35.48
C GLN A 619 14.09 -9.04 35.97
N PRO A 620 15.17 -8.46 35.44
CA PRO A 620 15.61 -7.11 35.81
C PRO A 620 14.51 -6.09 35.53
N GLN A 621 14.28 -5.19 36.48
CA GLN A 621 13.29 -4.13 36.34
C GLN A 621 13.98 -2.77 36.34
N ALA A 622 13.60 -1.90 35.41
CA ALA A 622 13.98 -0.50 35.39
C ALA A 622 12.77 0.38 35.66
N SER A 623 12.92 1.39 36.52
CA SER A 623 11.86 2.34 36.86
C SER A 623 12.42 3.76 36.89
N THR A 624 11.67 4.74 36.40
CA THR A 624 12.11 6.15 36.44
C THR A 624 11.65 6.77 37.75
N VAL A 625 12.58 7.40 38.47
CA VAL A 625 12.34 8.09 39.73
C VAL A 625 12.66 9.57 39.55
N VAL A 626 11.76 10.45 40.01
CA VAL A 626 11.98 11.91 40.00
C VAL A 626 12.32 12.35 41.41
N VAL A 627 13.43 13.07 41.54
CA VAL A 627 13.95 13.59 42.81
C VAL A 627 13.82 15.10 42.78
N ASP A 628 13.03 15.68 43.70
CA ASP A 628 12.71 17.11 43.73
C ASP A 628 13.25 17.82 44.98
N GLY A 629 14.38 17.33 45.52
CA GLY A 629 15.03 17.95 46.67
C GLY A 629 14.62 17.39 48.04
N GLU A 630 13.75 16.39 48.06
CA GLU A 630 13.38 15.61 49.26
C GLU A 630 13.71 14.12 49.08
N PRO A 631 13.87 13.35 50.16
CA PRO A 631 13.96 11.89 50.10
C PRO A 631 12.80 11.27 49.33
N VAL A 632 13.09 10.36 48.40
CA VAL A 632 12.06 9.68 47.59
C VAL A 632 11.96 8.21 47.99
N THR A 633 10.73 7.73 48.20
CA THR A 633 10.46 6.31 48.44
C THR A 633 9.92 5.66 47.17
N HIS A 634 10.55 4.58 46.69
CA HIS A 634 10.18 3.90 45.46
C HIS A 634 10.41 2.38 45.55
N ASP A 635 9.35 1.58 45.52
CA ASP A 635 9.46 0.12 45.57
C ASP A 635 9.57 -0.49 44.16
N MET A 636 10.27 -1.62 44.04
CA MET A 636 10.49 -2.33 42.77
C MET A 636 9.99 -3.78 42.89
N LEU A 637 9.37 -4.29 41.82
CA LEU A 637 8.84 -5.65 41.70
C LEU A 637 9.56 -6.39 40.58
N LEU A 638 10.35 -7.39 40.93
CA LEU A 638 11.02 -8.24 39.95
C LEU A 638 10.13 -9.46 39.62
N GLY A 639 9.90 -9.70 38.32
CA GLY A 639 9.20 -10.90 37.86
C GLY A 639 10.07 -12.15 38.06
N ALA A 640 9.47 -13.31 38.34
CA ALA A 640 10.24 -14.56 38.39
C ALA A 640 10.56 -15.05 36.96
N THR A 641 11.74 -15.61 36.75
CA THR A 641 12.11 -16.28 35.49
C THR A 641 12.15 -17.80 35.70
N GLY A 642 11.38 -18.52 34.91
CA GLY A 642 11.42 -19.98 34.83
C GLY A 642 12.48 -20.47 33.84
N GLY A 643 12.91 -21.71 33.98
CA GLY A 643 13.73 -22.40 32.99
C GLY A 643 12.94 -23.45 32.22
N LEU A 644 13.35 -23.73 30.99
CA LEU A 644 12.88 -24.86 30.20
C LEU A 644 14.09 -25.66 29.73
N ALA A 645 14.15 -26.94 30.05
CA ALA A 645 15.16 -27.85 29.52
C ALA A 645 14.51 -29.09 28.94
N GLY A 646 15.20 -29.79 28.06
CA GLY A 646 14.63 -30.97 27.45
C GLY A 646 15.62 -31.80 26.66
N THR A 647 15.12 -32.91 26.11
CA THR A 647 15.86 -33.72 25.15
C THR A 647 15.04 -33.98 23.90
N VAL A 648 15.71 -34.04 22.75
CA VAL A 648 15.14 -34.38 21.46
C VAL A 648 15.66 -35.73 21.03
N ARG A 649 14.75 -36.64 20.68
CA ARG A 649 15.08 -38.02 20.30
C ARG A 649 14.37 -38.42 19.02
N THR A 650 14.92 -39.38 18.30
CA THR A 650 14.24 -39.98 17.15
C THR A 650 13.18 -40.97 17.64
N ALA A 651 11.93 -40.78 17.21
CA ALA A 651 10.82 -41.66 17.53
C ALA A 651 11.11 -43.10 17.05
N GLY A 652 10.80 -44.09 17.90
CA GLY A 652 11.02 -45.51 17.61
C GLY A 652 12.42 -46.02 17.95
N THR A 653 13.50 -45.30 17.60
CA THR A 653 14.88 -45.73 17.92
C THR A 653 15.38 -45.18 19.26
N GLY A 654 14.83 -44.06 19.73
CA GLY A 654 15.23 -43.40 20.99
C GLY A 654 16.61 -42.74 20.96
N LEU A 655 17.28 -42.72 19.80
CA LEU A 655 18.59 -42.10 19.64
C LEU A 655 18.48 -40.56 19.82
N PRO A 656 19.46 -39.92 20.45
CA PRO A 656 19.49 -38.47 20.57
C PRO A 656 19.64 -37.81 19.21
N VAL A 657 18.97 -36.67 19.00
CA VAL A 657 19.08 -35.87 17.77
C VAL A 657 19.94 -34.64 18.05
N PRO A 658 21.23 -34.63 17.66
CA PRO A 658 22.09 -33.46 17.79
C PRO A 658 21.72 -32.40 16.76
N ASP A 659 22.09 -31.15 17.04
CA ASP A 659 21.87 -29.98 16.17
C ASP A 659 20.42 -29.74 15.74
N ALA A 660 19.45 -30.33 16.46
CA ALA A 660 18.03 -30.04 16.28
C ALA A 660 17.76 -28.61 16.74
N MET A 661 17.15 -27.81 15.87
CA MET A 661 16.79 -26.44 16.17
C MET A 661 15.50 -26.43 17.01
N VAL A 662 15.58 -25.83 18.19
CA VAL A 662 14.49 -25.70 19.16
C VAL A 662 14.09 -24.24 19.26
N ILE A 663 12.81 -23.95 18.99
CA ILE A 663 12.20 -22.63 19.11
C ILE A 663 11.10 -22.71 20.17
N VAL A 664 11.09 -21.74 21.08
CA VAL A 664 10.03 -21.55 22.08
C VAL A 664 9.25 -20.29 21.71
N THR A 665 7.96 -20.41 21.48
CA THR A 665 7.05 -19.28 21.20
C THR A 665 5.94 -19.16 22.22
N ASP A 666 5.42 -17.96 22.43
CA ASP A 666 4.22 -17.74 23.25
C ASP A 666 2.93 -18.18 22.52
N VAL A 667 1.77 -18.04 23.18
CA VAL A 667 0.44 -18.35 22.60
C VAL A 667 0.04 -17.44 21.42
N ARG A 668 0.76 -16.35 21.17
CA ARG A 668 0.56 -15.41 20.05
C ARG A 668 1.52 -15.67 18.89
N GLY A 669 2.45 -16.63 19.04
CA GLY A 669 3.48 -16.96 18.06
C GLY A 669 4.71 -16.05 18.10
N GLU A 670 4.92 -15.30 19.18
CA GLU A 670 6.11 -14.49 19.41
C GLU A 670 7.28 -15.36 19.91
N LEU A 671 8.48 -15.14 19.37
CA LEU A 671 9.68 -15.90 19.72
C LEU A 671 10.19 -15.51 21.11
N LEU A 672 10.17 -16.46 22.06
CA LEU A 672 10.67 -16.26 23.42
C LEU A 672 12.13 -16.69 23.56
N ALA A 673 12.50 -17.83 22.96
CA ALA A 673 13.87 -18.33 22.95
C ALA A 673 14.12 -19.25 21.75
N SER A 674 15.38 -19.40 21.35
CA SER A 674 15.79 -20.39 20.35
C SER A 674 17.18 -20.93 20.64
N GLY A 675 17.42 -22.19 20.32
CA GLY A 675 18.72 -22.85 20.48
C GLY A 675 18.83 -24.09 19.62
N SER A 676 19.96 -24.76 19.69
CA SER A 676 20.17 -26.09 19.09
C SER A 676 20.44 -27.12 20.19
N THR A 677 20.11 -28.38 19.92
CA THR A 677 20.43 -29.47 20.84
C THR A 677 21.92 -29.84 20.82
N GLY A 678 22.42 -30.31 21.96
CA GLY A 678 23.77 -30.87 22.12
C GLY A 678 23.90 -32.30 21.59
N GLU A 679 25.06 -32.91 21.80
CA GLU A 679 25.38 -34.26 21.28
C GLU A 679 24.46 -35.36 21.84
N GLN A 680 23.87 -35.17 23.02
CA GLN A 680 22.92 -36.09 23.63
C GLN A 680 21.45 -35.65 23.39
N GLY A 681 21.23 -34.74 22.45
CA GLY A 681 19.91 -34.21 22.10
C GLY A 681 19.36 -33.21 23.11
N GLU A 682 20.16 -32.76 24.06
CA GLU A 682 19.74 -31.90 25.16
C GLU A 682 19.68 -30.41 24.79
N PHE A 683 18.71 -29.68 25.35
CA PHE A 683 18.62 -28.22 25.25
C PHE A 683 18.19 -27.61 26.60
N ALA A 684 18.54 -26.34 26.83
CA ALA A 684 18.13 -25.61 28.02
C ALA A 684 18.03 -24.10 27.78
N PHE A 685 17.02 -23.47 28.39
CA PHE A 685 16.75 -22.05 28.43
C PHE A 685 16.50 -21.65 29.89
N THR A 686 17.19 -20.63 30.39
CA THR A 686 17.20 -20.30 31.84
C THR A 686 16.42 -19.02 32.19
N GLU A 687 15.89 -18.30 31.18
CA GLU A 687 15.24 -16.99 31.35
C GLU A 687 13.92 -16.92 30.57
N LEU A 688 12.96 -17.80 30.87
CA LEU A 688 11.64 -17.79 30.25
C LEU A 688 10.61 -17.21 31.22
N ALA A 689 9.71 -16.37 30.69
CA ALA A 689 8.57 -15.90 31.45
C ALA A 689 7.62 -17.09 31.75
N PRO A 690 7.01 -17.14 32.95
CA PRO A 690 6.10 -18.22 33.31
C PRO A 690 4.84 -18.17 32.43
N GLY A 691 4.33 -19.33 32.01
CA GLY A 691 3.09 -19.45 31.24
C GLY A 691 3.15 -20.47 30.10
N ALA A 692 2.04 -20.55 29.35
CA ALA A 692 1.91 -21.47 28.23
C ALA A 692 2.77 -21.02 27.03
N VAL A 693 3.61 -21.93 26.56
CA VAL A 693 4.49 -21.78 25.41
C VAL A 693 4.34 -22.96 24.45
N THR A 694 4.81 -22.80 23.22
CA THR A 694 4.94 -23.89 22.24
C THR A 694 6.41 -24.09 21.93
N VAL A 695 6.89 -25.32 22.11
CA VAL A 695 8.25 -25.75 21.77
C VAL A 695 8.20 -26.42 20.41
N ALA A 696 8.66 -25.73 19.38
CA ALA A 696 8.82 -26.25 18.03
C ALA A 696 10.24 -26.75 17.84
N VAL A 697 10.38 -28.01 17.42
CA VAL A 697 11.66 -28.67 17.18
C VAL A 697 11.74 -29.07 15.72
N ASN A 698 12.86 -28.75 15.07
CA ASN A 698 13.13 -29.09 13.68
C ASN A 698 14.56 -29.65 13.54
N ALA A 699 14.70 -30.78 12.86
CA ALA A 699 16.00 -31.38 12.59
C ALA A 699 16.03 -31.98 11.18
N ALA A 700 17.18 -31.96 10.53
CA ALA A 700 17.33 -32.53 9.19
C ALA A 700 17.04 -34.05 9.21
N GLY A 701 16.32 -34.55 8.21
CA GLY A 701 15.91 -35.95 8.10
C GLY A 701 14.75 -36.34 9.04
N HIS A 702 14.13 -35.36 9.70
CA HIS A 702 13.06 -35.57 10.67
C HIS A 702 11.89 -34.62 10.42
N ARG A 703 10.68 -35.05 10.79
CA ARG A 703 9.49 -34.22 10.70
C ARG A 703 9.48 -33.16 11.81
N PRO A 704 9.23 -31.88 11.50
CA PRO A 704 9.10 -30.86 12.54
C PRO A 704 7.96 -31.18 13.50
N ARG A 705 8.20 -31.01 14.81
CA ARG A 705 7.19 -31.26 15.85
C ARG A 705 7.02 -30.04 16.74
N ALA A 706 5.77 -29.70 17.05
CA ALA A 706 5.45 -28.63 18.00
C ALA A 706 4.73 -29.21 19.23
N LEU A 707 5.19 -28.84 20.42
CA LEU A 707 4.68 -29.33 21.70
C LEU A 707 4.23 -28.16 22.56
N PRO A 708 2.97 -28.12 23.04
CA PRO A 708 2.57 -27.17 24.06
C PRO A 708 3.23 -27.52 25.39
N VAL A 709 3.83 -26.54 26.07
CA VAL A 709 4.50 -26.68 27.36
C VAL A 709 4.08 -25.53 28.26
N GLU A 710 3.94 -25.78 29.57
CA GLU A 710 3.67 -24.74 30.56
C GLU A 710 4.95 -24.50 31.38
N VAL A 711 5.54 -23.30 31.24
CA VAL A 711 6.77 -22.92 31.96
C VAL A 711 6.40 -22.43 33.35
N ASP A 712 6.94 -23.09 34.37
CA ASP A 712 6.68 -22.76 35.77
C ASP A 712 7.44 -21.49 36.20
N GLY A 713 6.89 -20.78 37.20
CA GLY A 713 7.50 -19.57 37.76
C GLY A 713 8.73 -19.81 38.65
N THR A 714 9.00 -21.07 39.00
CA THR A 714 10.13 -21.46 39.86
C THR A 714 10.71 -22.79 39.38
N GLY A 715 12.01 -22.84 39.08
CA GLY A 715 12.71 -24.05 38.66
C GLY A 715 12.82 -24.23 37.15
N VAL A 716 13.19 -25.43 36.71
CA VAL A 716 13.36 -25.79 35.29
C VAL A 716 12.29 -26.81 34.90
N THR A 717 11.34 -26.39 34.07
CA THR A 717 10.36 -27.27 33.42
C THR A 717 11.11 -28.19 32.45
N ARG A 718 10.83 -29.50 32.49
CA ARG A 718 11.45 -30.50 31.60
C ARG A 718 10.50 -31.01 30.53
N VAL A 719 10.97 -31.09 29.28
CA VAL A 719 10.19 -31.62 28.15
C VAL A 719 11.01 -32.63 27.33
N GLU A 720 10.36 -33.67 26.81
CA GLU A 720 10.95 -34.61 25.86
C GLU A 720 10.23 -34.47 24.51
N ALA A 721 10.99 -34.36 23.43
CA ALA A 721 10.46 -34.20 22.08
C ALA A 721 10.95 -35.33 21.17
N ASP A 722 10.06 -36.26 20.83
CA ASP A 722 10.38 -37.28 19.83
C ASP A 722 10.07 -36.79 18.43
N LEU A 723 11.03 -36.85 17.51
CA LEU A 723 10.85 -36.54 16.11
C LEU A 723 10.71 -37.82 15.29
N GLU A 724 9.68 -37.89 14.46
CA GLU A 724 9.56 -38.95 13.46
C GLU A 724 10.58 -38.74 12.34
N THR A 725 11.14 -39.83 11.79
CA THR A 725 11.99 -39.74 10.59
C THR A 725 11.15 -39.27 9.41
N GLY A 726 11.65 -38.26 8.68
CA GLY A 726 11.01 -37.76 7.48
C GLY A 726 11.33 -38.62 6.27
N ALA A 727 10.37 -38.78 5.36
CA ALA A 727 10.61 -39.46 4.10
C ALA A 727 11.38 -38.55 3.13
N ARG A 728 12.16 -39.16 2.24
CA ARG A 728 12.91 -38.45 1.20
C ARG A 728 12.44 -38.92 -0.18
N VAL A 729 12.24 -37.98 -1.08
CA VAL A 729 12.01 -38.27 -2.51
C VAL A 729 13.22 -37.76 -3.28
N ARG A 730 13.80 -38.56 -4.16
CA ARG A 730 14.84 -38.11 -5.09
C ARG A 730 14.62 -38.67 -6.48
N GLY A 731 15.21 -38.06 -7.49
CA GLY A 731 15.10 -38.55 -8.85
C GLY A 731 15.91 -37.73 -9.83
N VAL A 732 15.86 -38.11 -11.10
CA VAL A 732 16.53 -37.43 -12.20
C VAL A 732 15.50 -36.96 -13.23
N VAL A 733 15.56 -35.69 -13.60
CA VAL A 733 14.82 -35.19 -14.77
C VAL A 733 15.64 -35.45 -16.03
N ARG A 734 15.05 -36.11 -17.02
CA ARG A 734 15.70 -36.48 -18.28
C ARG A 734 14.94 -35.97 -19.49
N THR A 735 15.64 -35.84 -20.60
CA THR A 735 15.10 -35.71 -21.96
C THR A 735 15.56 -36.91 -22.79
N PRO A 736 15.02 -37.13 -24.00
CA PRO A 736 15.53 -38.14 -24.94
C PRO A 736 17.03 -37.99 -25.27
N HIS A 737 17.62 -36.81 -25.01
CA HIS A 737 19.03 -36.51 -25.25
C HIS A 737 19.93 -36.57 -24.00
N GLY A 738 19.38 -36.97 -22.84
CA GLY A 738 20.12 -37.11 -21.59
C GLY A 738 19.52 -36.33 -20.41
N PRO A 739 20.20 -36.32 -19.25
CA PRO A 739 19.73 -35.62 -18.06
C PRO A 739 19.57 -34.11 -18.31
N LEU A 740 18.52 -33.52 -17.74
CA LEU A 740 18.18 -32.12 -17.94
C LEU A 740 18.58 -31.28 -16.73
N ALA A 741 19.60 -30.45 -16.93
CA ALA A 741 20.01 -29.45 -15.94
C ALA A 741 19.06 -28.25 -15.88
N TYR A 742 18.97 -27.62 -14.71
CA TYR A 742 18.21 -26.39 -14.49
C TYR A 742 16.68 -26.51 -14.71
N ALA A 743 16.14 -27.73 -14.75
CA ALA A 743 14.70 -27.96 -14.72
C ALA A 743 14.15 -27.66 -13.33
N ARG A 744 13.02 -26.97 -13.26
CA ARG A 744 12.35 -26.67 -12.00
C ARG A 744 11.37 -27.79 -11.67
N VAL A 745 11.61 -28.49 -10.57
CA VAL A 745 10.78 -29.56 -10.04
C VAL A 745 9.99 -29.04 -8.84
N THR A 746 8.68 -29.25 -8.82
CA THR A 746 7.76 -28.78 -7.78
C THR A 746 7.04 -29.99 -7.19
N LEU A 747 7.11 -30.17 -5.88
CA LEU A 747 6.35 -31.19 -5.17
C LEU A 747 5.07 -30.57 -4.60
N VAL A 748 3.94 -31.20 -4.86
CA VAL A 748 2.61 -30.74 -4.44
C VAL A 748 1.95 -31.84 -3.61
N ASP A 749 1.32 -31.51 -2.49
CA ASP A 749 0.56 -32.47 -1.68
C ASP A 749 -0.81 -32.81 -2.31
N ALA A 750 -1.51 -33.79 -1.74
CA ALA A 750 -2.86 -34.17 -2.16
C ALA A 750 -3.91 -33.03 -2.06
N ALA A 751 -3.65 -31.99 -1.25
CA ALA A 751 -4.52 -30.82 -1.12
C ALA A 751 -4.22 -29.71 -2.15
N GLY A 752 -3.19 -29.90 -2.99
CA GLY A 752 -2.78 -28.94 -4.01
C GLY A 752 -1.81 -27.85 -3.51
N ASN A 753 -1.27 -27.97 -2.30
CA ASN A 753 -0.28 -27.04 -1.78
C ASN A 753 1.13 -27.42 -2.23
N VAL A 754 1.95 -26.43 -2.53
CA VAL A 754 3.37 -26.66 -2.87
C VAL A 754 4.14 -26.97 -1.59
N VAL A 755 4.66 -28.20 -1.50
CA VAL A 755 5.45 -28.73 -0.39
C VAL A 755 6.91 -28.32 -0.54
N GLY A 756 7.42 -28.29 -1.77
CA GLY A 756 8.79 -27.88 -2.05
C GLY A 756 9.05 -27.61 -3.52
N THR A 757 10.13 -26.87 -3.80
CA THR A 757 10.63 -26.68 -5.16
C THR A 757 12.14 -26.88 -5.21
N ALA A 758 12.60 -27.69 -6.15
CA ALA A 758 14.00 -27.94 -6.43
C ALA A 758 14.35 -27.52 -7.87
N THR A 759 15.62 -27.22 -8.11
CA THR A 759 16.15 -27.01 -9.46
C THR A 759 17.19 -28.10 -9.71
N THR A 760 17.12 -28.78 -10.84
CA THR A 760 18.01 -29.92 -11.11
C THR A 760 19.47 -29.49 -11.31
N GLY A 761 20.40 -30.33 -10.83
CA GLY A 761 21.83 -30.19 -11.05
C GLY A 761 22.25 -30.53 -12.50
N THR A 762 23.54 -30.45 -12.81
CA THR A 762 24.08 -30.78 -14.15
C THR A 762 23.87 -32.24 -14.56
N ASP A 763 23.68 -33.11 -13.58
CA ASP A 763 23.33 -34.52 -13.70
C ASP A 763 21.81 -34.78 -13.77
N GLY A 764 20.99 -33.72 -13.76
CA GLY A 764 19.53 -33.79 -13.77
C GLY A 764 18.90 -34.17 -12.43
N ALA A 765 19.68 -34.34 -11.37
CA ALA A 765 19.18 -34.83 -10.09
C ALA A 765 18.38 -33.77 -9.30
N TYR A 766 17.34 -34.21 -8.60
CA TYR A 766 16.57 -33.43 -7.62
C TYR A 766 16.27 -34.28 -6.37
N ALA A 767 16.02 -33.62 -5.24
CA ALA A 767 15.57 -34.28 -4.02
C ALA A 767 14.71 -33.37 -3.15
N PHE A 768 13.78 -33.97 -2.42
CA PHE A 768 12.96 -33.40 -1.36
C PHE A 768 13.14 -34.28 -0.11
N ALA A 769 13.27 -33.67 1.06
CA ALA A 769 13.43 -34.37 2.33
C ALA A 769 12.35 -33.92 3.31
N ASP A 770 12.29 -34.58 4.48
CA ASP A 770 11.40 -34.24 5.59
C ASP A 770 9.91 -34.32 5.25
N LEU A 771 9.53 -35.26 4.37
CA LEU A 771 8.17 -35.44 3.88
C LEU A 771 7.32 -36.33 4.79
N ASP A 772 6.02 -36.03 4.83
CA ASP A 772 5.01 -36.93 5.39
C ASP A 772 4.75 -38.11 4.44
N GLY A 773 4.32 -39.25 4.98
CA GLY A 773 3.80 -40.35 4.17
C GLY A 773 2.45 -39.95 3.56
N GLY A 774 2.27 -40.17 2.26
CA GLY A 774 1.04 -39.77 1.57
C GLY A 774 1.20 -39.62 0.07
N GLU A 775 0.13 -39.16 -0.58
CA GLU A 775 0.13 -38.87 -2.02
C GLU A 775 0.67 -37.47 -2.31
N TYR A 776 1.60 -37.41 -3.24
CA TYR A 776 2.20 -36.20 -3.78
C TYR A 776 2.12 -36.20 -5.30
N THR A 777 2.21 -35.02 -5.89
CA THR A 777 2.43 -34.83 -7.33
C THR A 777 3.75 -34.11 -7.53
N VAL A 778 4.64 -34.72 -8.31
CA VAL A 778 5.89 -34.09 -8.74
C VAL A 778 5.67 -33.47 -10.12
N ILE A 779 5.96 -32.17 -10.25
CA ILE A 779 5.77 -31.40 -11.48
C ILE A 779 7.14 -30.88 -11.94
N ALA A 780 7.64 -31.35 -13.07
CA ALA A 780 8.87 -30.84 -13.67
C ALA A 780 8.55 -29.85 -14.80
N THR A 781 9.24 -28.71 -14.79
CA THR A 781 9.04 -27.59 -15.72
C THR A 781 10.38 -27.11 -16.29
N GLY A 782 10.43 -26.84 -17.60
CA GLY A 782 11.66 -26.59 -18.37
C GLY A 782 11.53 -27.03 -19.84
N TYR A 783 10.57 -27.90 -20.09
CA TYR A 783 9.96 -28.33 -21.36
C TYR A 783 8.41 -28.29 -21.15
N PRO A 784 7.55 -28.80 -22.06
CA PRO A 784 6.14 -29.00 -21.74
C PRO A 784 6.01 -29.69 -20.36
N PRO A 785 5.22 -29.12 -19.43
CA PRO A 785 5.24 -29.57 -18.05
C PRO A 785 4.68 -30.99 -17.93
N VAL A 786 5.40 -31.85 -17.22
CA VAL A 786 4.95 -33.21 -16.87
C VAL A 786 4.67 -33.25 -15.38
N ALA A 787 3.49 -33.77 -15.02
CA ALA A 787 3.08 -33.97 -13.64
C ALA A 787 2.83 -35.47 -13.42
N THR A 788 3.50 -36.03 -12.41
CA THR A 788 3.42 -37.45 -12.09
C THR A 788 3.03 -37.60 -10.62
N ALA A 789 2.07 -38.48 -10.33
CA ALA A 789 1.71 -38.81 -8.96
C ALA A 789 2.73 -39.77 -8.34
N LEU A 790 3.03 -39.59 -7.07
CA LEU A 790 3.94 -40.38 -6.26
C LEU A 790 3.32 -40.62 -4.88
N THR A 791 3.32 -41.87 -4.41
CA THR A 791 2.93 -42.19 -3.04
C THR A 791 4.19 -42.44 -2.22
N VAL A 792 4.40 -41.64 -1.17
CA VAL A 792 5.55 -41.73 -0.28
C VAL A 792 5.18 -42.55 0.95
N THR A 793 5.96 -43.58 1.29
CA THR A 793 5.59 -44.55 2.34
C THR A 793 5.80 -44.05 3.77
N GLY A 794 6.44 -42.89 3.94
CA GLY A 794 6.64 -42.25 5.24
C GLY A 794 7.96 -42.63 5.93
N ASP A 795 8.70 -43.60 5.40
CA ASP A 795 10.01 -44.06 5.86
C ASP A 795 10.96 -44.35 4.67
N GLY A 796 12.18 -43.83 4.72
CA GLY A 796 13.22 -44.12 3.70
C GLY A 796 13.32 -43.12 2.55
N THR A 797 13.94 -43.55 1.44
CA THR A 797 14.14 -42.74 0.22
C THR A 797 13.40 -43.38 -0.95
N ASP A 798 12.43 -42.66 -1.51
CA ASP A 798 11.72 -43.05 -2.73
C ASP A 798 12.40 -42.44 -3.96
N ASP A 799 12.74 -43.30 -4.93
CA ASP A 799 13.33 -42.92 -6.20
C ASP A 799 12.22 -42.67 -7.26
N HIS A 800 12.21 -41.48 -7.86
CA HIS A 800 11.19 -41.07 -8.83
C HIS A 800 11.79 -40.26 -10.00
N ASP A 801 12.16 -40.92 -11.09
CA ASP A 801 12.67 -40.25 -12.29
C ASP A 801 11.55 -39.65 -13.15
N ILE A 802 11.81 -38.51 -13.80
CA ILE A 802 10.85 -37.83 -14.67
C ILE A 802 11.45 -37.62 -16.05
N GLU A 803 10.71 -38.00 -17.10
CA GLU A 803 11.10 -37.75 -18.49
C GLU A 803 10.27 -36.61 -19.08
N LEU A 804 10.95 -35.65 -19.72
CA LEU A 804 10.35 -34.51 -20.41
C LEU A 804 10.60 -34.65 -21.92
N ALA A 805 9.53 -34.61 -22.72
CA ALA A 805 9.60 -34.66 -24.18
C ALA A 805 8.58 -33.70 -24.83
N HIS A 806 8.82 -33.29 -26.08
CA HIS A 806 7.85 -32.57 -26.91
C HIS A 806 6.91 -33.57 -27.63
N PRO A 807 5.64 -33.19 -27.91
CA PRO A 807 4.76 -34.06 -28.69
C PRO A 807 5.35 -34.30 -30.09
N GLY A 808 5.76 -35.54 -30.38
CA GLY A 808 6.31 -35.95 -31.68
C GLY A 808 7.82 -36.22 -31.74
N GLN A 809 8.52 -36.26 -30.59
CA GLN A 809 9.89 -36.78 -30.48
C GLN A 809 9.93 -38.14 -29.80
#